data_AF-A0A522WMU0-F1
#
_entry.id   AF-A0A522WMU0-F1
#
_cell.length_a   1.000
_cell.length_b   1.000
_cell.length_c   1.000
_cell.angle_alpha   90.00
_cell.angle_beta   90.00
_cell.angle_gamma   90.00
#
_symmetry.space_group_name_H-M   'P 1'
#
loop_
_entity.id
_entity.type
_entity.pdbx_description
1 polymer ?
#
loop_
_entity_poly.entity_id
_entity_poly.type
_entity_poly.pdbx_seq_one_letter_code
_entity_poly.pdbx_strand_id
1 'polypeptide(L)'
;MLTTRLLEFIIIPCTFCLIAILAVTATASQPKPIALSHKIAITVNLKERAIIGTDAITLNETGGTARLLIRKNSTVYAVESNGKRLSYKTIPLENYNEILITLPESGKSITELNMAFGGTFQSIESARGNITRGVAFVDDGVIGDEGAFLPSSSLWYPQTDDAVSASDLTITLPHGFSSVSEGELAKLPPASNGSGVQNRWKSTKPLRGLDLVVGRYIAEKETYKGIDIYTYFFKKDDELSRLYIEKTKAYLDFYNGLAGTYPFGKFAVVESFLPTGYGMPSFTLLGSSVIRLPFIPDTSLGHEIAHNWWGNSVFVDEANGNWSEAITTYTADYLYAEKKGANDARDFRLSKLRGYKNFAGEDAVSLKNFSDSTTPTTRAVGYNKGVMVFHMLRNALGNETFAGGLKEFYSKTAFKKASWQDIQTAFEKASGKDLTWFFTQWIERQGGPVISIDGVSLSKEDTGYTVRFNIREQKPAYIMTVPVIFVTHSGVIKKETTISKEENKAVFELDSKPLTMEIDPYYENFRILSSEEMPPSFGAFFGDKNGVIILPSEKASRDRYVASAGLISKDFGQTIISDDDPLLADYIKNRSVFILGSDGENRAFTTAKAHFEGRLITTKDSVSINGKVYGHDGAYAIAVKNSNNLAKTVCVFAGIAKGAQEMLDSAKRLRYFSEESFVVFTGAGKPEKGQFGGSPPPGYVF
;
A
#
# COMPACT_ATOMS: atom_id res chain seq x y z
N MET A 1 13.31 -81.76 7.39
CA MET A 1 12.53 -83.00 7.56
C MET A 1 11.05 -82.67 7.37
N LEU A 2 10.40 -83.32 6.40
CA LEU A 2 8.94 -83.46 6.11
C LEU A 2 8.02 -82.21 6.20
N THR A 3 7.54 -81.59 5.11
CA THR A 3 6.49 -81.95 4.11
C THR A 3 5.02 -81.90 4.56
N THR A 4 4.24 -80.95 4.00
CA THR A 4 2.95 -81.12 3.25
C THR A 4 2.45 -79.72 2.79
N ARG A 5 2.42 -79.34 1.49
CA ARG A 5 1.36 -79.48 0.43
C ARG A 5 0.06 -78.67 0.73
N LEU A 6 -0.63 -77.87 -0.12
CA LEU A 6 -0.91 -77.82 -1.58
C LEU A 6 -1.69 -76.51 -1.99
N LEU A 7 -1.62 -76.16 -3.30
CA LEU A 7 -2.50 -75.36 -4.24
C LEU A 7 -2.78 -73.86 -4.00
N GLU A 8 -2.42 -72.91 -4.89
CA GLU A 8 -2.87 -72.57 -6.28
C GLU A 8 -4.28 -71.95 -6.40
N PHE A 9 -4.42 -70.73 -6.97
CA PHE A 9 -5.19 -70.37 -8.20
C PHE A 9 -5.44 -68.84 -8.40
N ILE A 10 -4.89 -68.31 -9.51
CA ILE A 10 -5.47 -67.49 -10.60
C ILE A 10 -6.27 -66.16 -10.38
N ILE A 11 -5.69 -65.08 -10.93
CA ILE A 11 -6.12 -63.96 -11.82
C ILE A 11 -7.62 -63.76 -12.20
N ILE A 12 -7.95 -62.47 -12.47
CA ILE A 12 -8.90 -61.81 -13.42
C ILE A 12 -10.17 -61.09 -12.87
N PRO A 13 -10.74 -60.07 -13.58
CA PRO A 13 -11.02 -58.73 -13.04
C PRO A 13 -12.53 -58.39 -13.03
N CYS A 14 -12.95 -57.29 -12.40
CA CYS A 14 -14.35 -56.84 -12.49
C CYS A 14 -14.49 -55.33 -12.74
N THR A 15 -14.70 -55.04 -14.02
CA THR A 15 -15.82 -54.29 -14.61
C THR A 15 -16.37 -53.02 -13.93
N PHE A 16 -16.37 -51.95 -14.73
CA PHE A 16 -17.12 -50.70 -14.62
C PHE A 16 -18.58 -50.83 -14.13
N CYS A 17 -18.98 -49.93 -13.24
CA CYS A 17 -20.35 -49.41 -13.17
C CYS A 17 -20.31 -47.88 -13.04
N LEU A 18 -20.86 -47.20 -14.05
CA LEU A 18 -21.18 -45.78 -14.05
C LEU A 18 -22.25 -45.51 -12.99
N ILE A 19 -21.98 -44.62 -12.03
CA ILE A 19 -23.01 -43.94 -11.25
C ILE A 19 -22.91 -42.46 -11.62
N ALA A 20 -23.92 -41.97 -12.32
CA ALA A 20 -24.13 -40.55 -12.59
C ALA A 20 -24.48 -39.85 -11.26
N ILE A 21 -23.53 -39.08 -10.72
CA ILE A 21 -23.79 -38.17 -9.61
C ILE A 21 -24.26 -36.84 -10.20
N LEU A 22 -25.57 -36.57 -10.08
CA LEU A 22 -26.15 -35.24 -10.22
C LEU A 22 -25.50 -34.32 -9.18
N ALA A 23 -24.54 -33.51 -9.62
CA ALA A 23 -24.02 -32.41 -8.83
C ALA A 23 -25.09 -31.30 -8.79
N VAL A 24 -25.94 -31.35 -7.76
CA VAL A 24 -26.69 -30.17 -7.33
C VAL A 24 -25.66 -29.22 -6.73
N THR A 25 -25.24 -28.21 -7.51
CA THR A 25 -24.50 -27.07 -6.99
C THR A 25 -25.46 -26.28 -6.10
N ALA A 26 -25.52 -26.64 -4.82
CA ALA A 26 -26.02 -25.75 -3.80
C ALA A 26 -25.08 -24.53 -3.78
N THR A 27 -25.49 -23.45 -4.43
CA THR A 27 -24.93 -22.13 -4.14
C THR A 27 -25.25 -21.85 -2.68
N ALA A 28 -24.29 -22.09 -1.78
CA ALA A 28 -24.39 -21.60 -0.42
C ALA A 28 -24.54 -20.08 -0.52
N SER A 29 -25.74 -19.57 -0.23
CA SER A 29 -25.93 -18.14 -0.10
C SER A 29 -25.02 -17.67 1.03
N GLN A 30 -24.16 -16.70 0.75
CA GLN A 30 -23.39 -15.99 1.78
C GLN A 30 -24.36 -15.61 2.92
N PRO A 31 -24.10 -16.00 4.18
CA PRO A 31 -24.98 -15.60 5.28
C PRO A 31 -25.06 -14.07 5.30
N LYS A 32 -26.29 -13.53 5.26
CA LYS A 32 -26.52 -12.09 5.27
C LYS A 32 -26.03 -11.49 6.59
N PRO A 33 -25.59 -10.21 6.62
CA PRO A 33 -25.06 -9.59 7.83
C PRO A 33 -26.08 -9.67 8.98
N ILE A 34 -25.60 -10.23 10.10
CA ILE A 34 -26.41 -10.58 11.27
C ILE A 34 -26.59 -9.37 12.20
N ALA A 35 -25.59 -8.49 12.34
CA ALA A 35 -25.64 -7.33 13.23
C ALA A 35 -26.00 -6.02 12.48
N LEU A 36 -27.01 -5.30 12.98
CA LEU A 36 -27.46 -4.00 12.48
C LEU A 36 -26.82 -2.83 13.22
N SER A 37 -26.61 -2.99 14.54
CA SER A 37 -25.97 -1.97 15.36
C SER A 37 -25.32 -2.57 16.60
N HIS A 38 -24.31 -1.87 17.10
CA HIS A 38 -23.60 -2.18 18.34
C HIS A 38 -23.74 -1.03 19.32
N LYS A 39 -23.98 -1.36 20.58
CA LYS A 39 -23.91 -0.42 21.70
C LYS A 39 -22.95 -0.98 22.74
N ILE A 40 -21.72 -0.51 22.65
CA ILE A 40 -20.58 -1.04 23.37
C ILE A 40 -20.28 -0.15 24.56
N ALA A 41 -20.04 -0.74 25.72
CA ALA A 41 -19.53 -0.04 26.90
C ALA A 41 -18.31 -0.79 27.44
N ILE A 42 -17.14 -0.15 27.46
CA ILE A 42 -15.89 -0.74 27.95
C ILE A 42 -15.24 0.09 29.05
N THR A 43 -14.46 -0.59 29.89
CA THR A 43 -13.45 0.01 30.76
C THR A 43 -12.07 -0.46 30.30
N VAL A 44 -11.15 0.47 30.11
CA VAL A 44 -9.76 0.18 29.71
C VAL A 44 -8.84 0.22 30.93
N ASN A 45 -8.19 -0.90 31.23
CA ASN A 45 -7.15 -0.98 32.25
C ASN A 45 -5.77 -0.99 31.58
N LEU A 46 -5.08 0.15 31.60
CA LEU A 46 -3.77 0.30 30.96
C LEU A 46 -2.68 -0.55 31.62
N LYS A 47 -2.72 -0.69 32.95
CA LYS A 47 -1.71 -1.42 33.73
C LYS A 47 -1.81 -2.94 33.53
N GLU A 48 -3.03 -3.46 33.53
CA GLU A 48 -3.30 -4.88 33.25
C GLU A 48 -3.31 -5.17 31.74
N ARG A 49 -3.24 -4.14 30.91
CA ARG A 49 -3.35 -4.20 29.45
C ARG A 49 -4.62 -4.93 29.04
N ALA A 50 -5.74 -4.57 29.66
CA ALA A 50 -6.98 -5.30 29.52
C ALA A 50 -8.17 -4.38 29.22
N ILE A 51 -9.19 -4.94 28.61
CA ILE A 51 -10.53 -4.35 28.56
C ILE A 51 -11.53 -5.30 29.20
N ILE A 52 -12.58 -4.72 29.78
CA ILE A 52 -13.79 -5.42 30.16
C ILE A 52 -14.99 -4.58 29.74
N GLY A 53 -16.03 -5.22 29.23
CA GLY A 53 -17.18 -4.50 28.75
C GLY A 53 -18.36 -5.35 28.34
N THR A 54 -19.37 -4.66 27.82
CA THR A 54 -20.60 -5.23 27.30
C THR A 54 -20.88 -4.69 25.91
N ASP A 55 -21.51 -5.49 25.07
CA ASP A 55 -22.05 -5.08 23.78
C ASP A 55 -23.52 -5.49 23.66
N ALA A 56 -24.39 -4.53 23.40
CA ALA A 56 -25.77 -4.77 23.01
C ALA A 56 -25.88 -4.73 21.49
N ILE A 57 -26.05 -5.90 20.89
CA ILE A 57 -26.00 -6.13 19.45
C ILE A 57 -27.42 -6.30 18.93
N THR A 58 -27.86 -5.40 18.06
CA THR A 58 -29.15 -5.52 17.39
C THR A 58 -29.02 -6.45 16.19
N LEU A 59 -29.88 -7.46 16.09
CA LEU A 59 -29.83 -8.47 15.03
C LEU A 59 -30.86 -8.25 13.91
N ASN A 60 -30.50 -8.64 12.68
CA ASN A 60 -31.40 -8.64 11.53
C ASN A 60 -32.22 -9.95 11.38
N GLU A 61 -31.76 -11.04 11.98
CA GLU A 61 -32.41 -12.36 11.89
C GLU A 61 -32.95 -12.83 13.24
N THR A 62 -34.11 -13.50 13.20
CA THR A 62 -34.77 -14.05 14.39
C THR A 62 -34.82 -15.57 14.31
N GLY A 63 -34.05 -16.25 15.17
CA GLY A 63 -33.99 -17.72 15.28
C GLY A 63 -32.78 -18.35 14.59
N GLY A 64 -32.49 -19.61 14.92
CA GLY A 64 -31.31 -20.33 14.42
C GLY A 64 -30.05 -20.10 15.27
N THR A 65 -28.90 -19.91 14.61
CA THR A 65 -27.60 -19.71 15.28
C THR A 65 -26.98 -18.40 14.82
N ALA A 66 -26.70 -17.48 15.73
CA ALA A 66 -25.89 -16.30 15.44
C ALA A 66 -24.40 -16.63 15.58
N ARG A 67 -23.59 -16.17 14.63
CA ARG A 67 -22.13 -16.32 14.65
C ARG A 67 -21.47 -14.96 14.84
N LEU A 68 -20.69 -14.82 15.91
CA LEU A 68 -19.86 -13.65 16.19
C LEU A 68 -18.39 -14.04 16.24
N LEU A 69 -17.51 -13.11 15.90
CA LEU A 69 -16.07 -13.21 16.03
C LEU A 69 -15.60 -12.34 17.17
N ILE A 70 -14.65 -12.85 17.95
CA ILE A 70 -13.95 -12.07 18.96
C ILE A 70 -12.50 -12.54 19.03
N ARG A 71 -11.59 -11.64 19.37
CA ARG A 71 -10.17 -11.94 19.55
C ARG A 71 -9.90 -13.19 20.40
N LYS A 72 -8.83 -13.93 20.06
CA LYS A 72 -8.47 -15.21 20.68
C LYS A 72 -8.26 -15.14 22.20
N ASN A 73 -7.58 -14.10 22.69
CA ASN A 73 -7.34 -13.93 24.13
C ASN A 73 -8.45 -13.11 24.83
N SER A 74 -9.68 -13.19 24.30
CA SER A 74 -10.88 -12.68 24.94
C SER A 74 -11.70 -13.81 25.57
N THR A 75 -12.31 -13.50 26.71
CA THR A 75 -13.28 -14.34 27.41
C THR A 75 -14.67 -13.76 27.21
N VAL A 76 -15.62 -14.60 26.84
CA VAL A 76 -17.06 -14.29 26.85
C VAL A 76 -17.61 -14.74 28.20
N TYR A 77 -18.08 -13.79 29.01
CA TYR A 77 -18.57 -14.06 30.36
C TYR A 77 -20.06 -14.45 30.36
N ALA A 78 -20.86 -13.77 29.53
CA ALA A 78 -22.29 -14.02 29.41
C ALA A 78 -22.80 -13.59 28.03
N VAL A 79 -23.84 -14.27 27.57
CA VAL A 79 -24.66 -13.88 26.42
C VAL A 79 -26.10 -13.94 26.89
N GLU A 80 -26.83 -12.84 26.78
CA GLU A 80 -28.18 -12.70 27.28
C GLU A 80 -29.10 -12.06 26.25
N SER A 81 -30.39 -12.36 26.31
CA SER A 81 -31.42 -11.63 25.59
C SER A 81 -32.67 -11.52 26.45
N ASN A 82 -33.25 -10.32 26.55
CA ASN A 82 -34.40 -10.03 27.41
C ASN A 82 -34.21 -10.52 28.86
N GLY A 83 -33.00 -10.36 29.41
CA GLY A 83 -32.64 -10.79 30.77
C GLY A 83 -32.52 -12.31 30.96
N LYS A 84 -32.53 -13.10 29.89
CA LYS A 84 -32.32 -14.56 29.94
C LYS A 84 -30.98 -14.92 29.32
N ARG A 85 -30.21 -15.75 30.02
CA ARG A 85 -28.95 -16.30 29.51
C ARG A 85 -29.21 -17.26 28.36
N LEU A 86 -28.43 -17.10 27.29
CA LEU A 86 -28.45 -17.96 26.11
C LEU A 86 -27.27 -18.93 26.15
N SER A 87 -27.47 -20.11 25.56
CA SER A 87 -26.39 -21.07 25.33
C SER A 87 -25.55 -20.61 24.14
N TYR A 88 -24.24 -20.74 24.26
CA TYR A 88 -23.30 -20.51 23.16
C TYR A 88 -22.15 -21.53 23.20
N LYS A 89 -21.52 -21.73 22.04
CA LYS A 89 -20.31 -22.52 21.88
C LYS A 89 -19.18 -21.62 21.38
N THR A 90 -18.02 -21.73 21.99
CA THR A 90 -16.78 -21.10 21.51
C THR A 90 -16.00 -22.09 20.65
N ILE A 91 -15.64 -21.70 19.43
CA ILE A 91 -14.74 -22.44 18.55
C ILE A 91 -13.44 -21.63 18.43
N PRO A 92 -12.33 -22.10 19.03
CA PRO A 92 -11.05 -21.43 18.89
C PRO A 92 -10.48 -21.65 17.48
N LEU A 93 -10.04 -20.58 16.85
CA LEU A 93 -9.30 -20.59 15.60
C LEU A 93 -7.88 -20.03 15.81
N GLU A 94 -7.10 -19.95 14.73
CA GLU A 94 -5.70 -19.57 14.80
C GLU A 94 -5.50 -18.20 15.48
N ASN A 95 -6.25 -17.19 15.05
CA ASN A 95 -6.10 -15.79 15.47
C ASN A 95 -7.31 -15.21 16.23
N TYR A 96 -8.46 -15.88 16.20
CA TYR A 96 -9.70 -15.42 16.86
C TYR A 96 -10.54 -16.60 17.34
N ASN A 97 -11.62 -16.30 18.04
CA ASN A 97 -12.64 -17.25 18.48
C ASN A 97 -13.94 -16.97 17.72
N GLU A 98 -14.60 -18.01 17.23
CA GLU A 98 -15.99 -17.92 16.81
C GLU A 98 -16.92 -18.25 17.98
N ILE A 99 -17.95 -17.44 18.16
CA ILE A 99 -18.98 -17.60 19.17
C ILE A 99 -20.29 -17.93 18.45
N LEU A 100 -20.73 -19.18 18.58
CA LEU A 100 -21.98 -19.68 18.02
C LEU A 100 -23.07 -19.62 19.10
N ILE A 101 -24.02 -18.70 18.96
CA ILE A 101 -25.08 -18.41 19.93
C ILE A 101 -26.37 -19.05 19.44
N THR A 102 -27.00 -19.89 20.26
CA THR A 102 -28.29 -20.50 19.94
C THR A 102 -29.42 -19.50 20.19
N LEU A 103 -30.14 -19.12 19.14
CA LEU A 103 -31.30 -18.25 19.20
C LEU A 103 -32.59 -19.08 19.36
N PRO A 104 -33.61 -18.61 20.10
CA PRO A 104 -34.92 -19.24 20.22
C PRO A 104 -35.63 -19.37 18.87
N GLU A 105 -36.44 -20.43 18.70
CA GLU A 105 -37.20 -20.67 17.46
C GLU A 105 -38.20 -19.55 17.12
N SER A 106 -38.55 -19.47 15.84
CA SER A 106 -39.37 -18.42 15.22
C SER A 106 -40.71 -18.21 15.94
N GLY A 107 -41.04 -16.94 16.20
CA GLY A 107 -42.26 -16.51 16.92
C GLY A 107 -41.99 -15.63 18.15
N LYS A 108 -40.74 -15.62 18.65
CA LYS A 108 -40.23 -14.62 19.61
C LYS A 108 -38.99 -13.98 19.00
N SER A 109 -39.15 -12.84 18.33
CA SER A 109 -38.03 -12.14 17.71
C SER A 109 -36.99 -11.75 18.76
N ILE A 110 -35.82 -12.40 18.77
CA ILE A 110 -34.64 -11.79 19.40
C ILE A 110 -34.20 -10.66 18.49
N THR A 111 -34.40 -9.43 18.96
CA THR A 111 -33.91 -8.23 18.29
C THR A 111 -32.60 -7.76 18.88
N GLU A 112 -32.25 -8.17 20.11
CA GLU A 112 -31.05 -7.71 20.82
C GLU A 112 -30.38 -8.83 21.61
N LEU A 113 -29.05 -8.93 21.46
CA LEU A 113 -28.15 -9.75 22.27
C LEU A 113 -27.29 -8.86 23.15
N ASN A 114 -27.19 -9.15 24.43
CA ASN A 114 -26.29 -8.50 25.36
C ASN A 114 -25.14 -9.45 25.69
N MET A 115 -23.92 -9.08 25.29
CA MET A 115 -22.73 -9.90 25.44
C MET A 115 -21.73 -9.23 26.38
N ALA A 116 -21.37 -9.90 27.48
CA ALA A 116 -20.32 -9.46 28.38
C ALA A 116 -19.00 -10.14 28.00
N PHE A 117 -17.94 -9.35 27.84
CA PHE A 117 -16.64 -9.83 27.37
C PHE A 117 -15.48 -9.07 28.02
N GLY A 118 -14.28 -9.64 27.93
CA GLY A 118 -13.05 -8.99 28.34
C GLY A 118 -11.83 -9.74 27.82
N GLY A 119 -10.68 -9.09 27.81
CA GLY A 119 -9.46 -9.69 27.25
C GLY A 119 -8.22 -8.85 27.50
N THR A 120 -7.06 -9.48 27.35
CA THR A 120 -5.74 -8.86 27.55
C THR A 120 -5.00 -8.67 26.23
N PHE A 121 -4.25 -7.59 26.11
CA PHE A 121 -3.56 -7.15 24.91
C PHE A 121 -2.04 -7.18 25.10
N GLN A 122 -1.32 -7.16 23.98
CA GLN A 122 0.14 -7.11 24.01
C GLN A 122 0.63 -5.73 24.47
N SER A 123 1.90 -5.66 24.90
CA SER A 123 2.54 -4.37 25.17
C SER A 123 2.82 -3.62 23.88
N ILE A 124 2.91 -2.30 23.96
CA ILE A 124 3.34 -1.45 22.84
C ILE A 124 4.74 -1.84 22.33
N GLU A 125 5.63 -2.32 23.21
CA GLU A 125 6.97 -2.79 22.82
C GLU A 125 6.94 -3.98 21.85
N SER A 126 5.95 -4.88 21.94
CA SER A 126 5.85 -5.98 20.99
C SER A 126 5.55 -5.48 19.58
N ALA A 127 4.69 -4.47 19.44
CA ALA A 127 4.42 -3.82 18.16
C ALA A 127 5.64 -3.09 17.58
N ARG A 128 6.50 -2.51 18.44
CA ARG A 128 7.77 -1.90 18.01
C ARG A 128 8.72 -2.93 17.40
N GLY A 129 8.74 -4.16 17.93
CA GLY A 129 9.52 -5.28 17.37
C GLY A 129 9.06 -5.74 15.98
N ASN A 130 7.81 -5.47 15.60
CA ASN A 130 7.20 -5.88 14.33
C ASN A 130 7.19 -4.77 13.26
N ILE A 131 7.87 -3.65 13.49
CA ILE A 131 8.00 -2.58 12.49
C ILE A 131 8.67 -3.12 11.24
N THR A 132 7.95 -3.05 10.13
CA THR A 132 8.41 -3.48 8.81
C THR A 132 8.32 -2.30 7.86
N ARG A 133 9.38 -2.01 7.09
CA ARG A 133 9.46 -0.81 6.22
C ARG A 133 9.13 0.53 6.92
N GLY A 134 9.37 0.64 8.22
CA GLY A 134 9.16 1.90 8.96
C GLY A 134 7.75 2.16 9.47
N VAL A 135 6.82 1.25 9.19
CA VAL A 135 5.45 1.33 9.66
C VAL A 135 5.22 0.22 10.68
N ALA A 136 4.62 0.56 11.81
CA ALA A 136 4.15 -0.41 12.79
C ALA A 136 2.83 -0.99 12.29
N PHE A 137 2.78 -2.31 12.10
CA PHE A 137 1.55 -3.04 11.84
C PHE A 137 1.04 -3.62 13.15
N VAL A 138 -0.21 -3.31 13.50
CA VAL A 138 -0.83 -3.71 14.76
C VAL A 138 -2.07 -4.54 14.45
N ASP A 139 -1.93 -5.85 14.43
CA ASP A 139 -3.07 -6.75 14.19
C ASP A 139 -3.85 -7.03 15.46
N ASP A 140 -3.14 -7.28 16.56
CA ASP A 140 -3.70 -7.90 17.76
C ASP A 140 -4.19 -6.88 18.79
N GLY A 141 -4.03 -5.60 18.50
CA GLY A 141 -4.21 -4.49 19.44
C GLY A 141 -3.11 -4.42 20.51
N VAL A 142 -2.82 -3.20 20.97
CA VAL A 142 -1.82 -2.96 22.03
C VAL A 142 -2.36 -2.04 23.11
N ILE A 143 -1.98 -2.34 24.35
CA ILE A 143 -2.25 -1.49 25.52
C ILE A 143 -0.97 -1.36 26.35
N GLY A 144 -0.72 -0.19 26.90
CA GLY A 144 0.36 0.06 27.85
C GLY A 144 0.25 1.42 28.54
N ASP A 145 1.28 1.80 29.28
CA ASP A 145 1.29 3.04 30.07
C ASP A 145 1.17 4.32 29.21
N GLU A 146 1.64 4.26 27.95
CA GLU A 146 1.55 5.36 26.99
C GLU A 146 0.11 5.55 26.45
N GLY A 147 -0.71 4.49 26.43
CA GLY A 147 -2.03 4.51 25.80
C GLY A 147 -2.48 3.15 25.25
N ALA A 148 -3.40 3.19 24.29
CA ALA A 148 -3.89 2.01 23.59
C ALA A 148 -4.14 2.29 22.11
N PHE A 149 -3.94 1.27 21.29
CA PHE A 149 -4.44 1.24 19.91
C PHE A 149 -5.08 -0.12 19.66
N LEU A 150 -6.39 -0.13 19.50
CA LEU A 150 -7.21 -1.31 19.24
C LEU A 150 -7.87 -1.13 17.87
N PRO A 151 -7.24 -1.60 16.79
CA PRO A 151 -7.84 -1.51 15.47
C PRO A 151 -9.01 -2.49 15.34
N SER A 152 -9.98 -2.18 14.50
CA SER A 152 -11.15 -3.04 14.25
C SER A 152 -10.77 -4.46 13.84
N SER A 153 -9.71 -4.60 13.05
CA SER A 153 -9.11 -5.87 12.61
C SER A 153 -8.65 -6.78 13.77
N SER A 154 -8.40 -6.20 14.96
CA SER A 154 -8.02 -6.97 16.16
C SER A 154 -9.18 -7.72 16.79
N LEU A 155 -10.42 -7.50 16.34
CA LEU A 155 -11.62 -8.12 16.90
C LEU A 155 -11.73 -7.86 18.42
N TRP A 156 -11.33 -6.67 18.87
CA TRP A 156 -11.31 -6.27 20.29
C TRP A 156 -12.71 -6.24 20.93
N TYR A 157 -13.76 -6.21 20.11
CA TYR A 157 -15.16 -6.37 20.50
C TYR A 157 -15.83 -7.44 19.63
N PRO A 158 -16.98 -8.00 20.03
CA PRO A 158 -17.72 -8.96 19.22
C PRO A 158 -18.16 -8.36 17.87
N GLN A 159 -17.82 -9.01 16.77
CA GLN A 159 -18.13 -8.56 15.41
C GLN A 159 -18.78 -9.67 14.59
N THR A 160 -19.43 -9.33 13.49
CA THR A 160 -19.88 -10.29 12.46
C THR A 160 -19.06 -10.09 11.20
N ASP A 161 -18.76 -11.18 10.49
CA ASP A 161 -18.06 -11.09 9.20
C ASP A 161 -18.80 -10.15 8.26
N ASP A 162 -18.04 -9.27 7.61
CA ASP A 162 -18.51 -8.42 6.52
C ASP A 162 -19.69 -7.47 6.81
N ALA A 163 -20.12 -7.34 8.07
CA ALA A 163 -21.24 -6.48 8.40
C ALA A 163 -20.83 -5.02 8.48
N VAL A 164 -21.76 -4.18 8.07
CA VAL A 164 -21.65 -2.74 8.19
C VAL A 164 -22.74 -2.29 9.16
N SER A 165 -22.37 -1.71 10.29
CA SER A 165 -23.29 -1.46 11.40
C SER A 165 -23.17 -0.04 11.94
N ALA A 166 -24.28 0.47 12.49
CA ALA A 166 -24.24 1.69 13.30
C ALA A 166 -23.61 1.40 14.67
N SER A 167 -22.98 2.40 15.28
CA SER A 167 -22.23 2.21 16.51
C SER A 167 -22.49 3.28 17.57
N ASP A 168 -22.45 2.82 18.83
CA ASP A 168 -22.53 3.64 20.02
C ASP A 168 -21.55 3.11 21.08
N LEU A 169 -20.36 3.69 21.13
CA LEU A 169 -19.25 3.24 21.95
C LEU A 169 -19.04 4.17 23.15
N THR A 170 -19.27 3.66 24.35
CA THR A 170 -18.95 4.32 25.62
C THR A 170 -17.67 3.74 26.22
N ILE A 171 -16.73 4.60 26.60
CA ILE A 171 -15.40 4.20 27.07
C ILE A 171 -15.14 4.87 28.41
N THR A 172 -14.77 4.08 29.41
CA THR A 172 -14.25 4.54 30.69
C THR A 172 -12.73 4.41 30.71
N LEU A 173 -12.04 5.52 30.97
CA LEU A 173 -10.57 5.64 30.95
C LEU A 173 -10.04 6.21 32.28
N PRO A 174 -8.78 5.93 32.65
CA PRO A 174 -8.12 6.61 33.76
C PRO A 174 -8.04 8.13 33.53
N HIS A 175 -7.94 8.91 34.62
CA HIS A 175 -7.76 10.37 34.53
C HIS A 175 -6.53 10.77 33.70
N GLY A 176 -6.67 11.85 32.92
CA GLY A 176 -5.62 12.38 32.05
C GLY A 176 -5.46 11.67 30.71
N PHE A 177 -6.29 10.67 30.40
CA PHE A 177 -6.39 10.08 29.07
C PHE A 177 -7.63 10.59 28.32
N SER A 178 -7.49 10.66 27.00
CA SER A 178 -8.59 10.85 26.06
C SER A 178 -8.64 9.67 25.10
N SER A 179 -9.82 9.42 24.53
CA SER A 179 -10.00 8.45 23.44
C SER A 179 -10.36 9.15 22.15
N VAL A 180 -10.11 8.49 21.03
CA VAL A 180 -10.65 8.79 19.70
C VAL A 180 -11.15 7.49 19.09
N SER A 181 -12.33 7.55 18.47
CA SER A 181 -12.96 6.48 17.68
C SER A 181 -13.84 7.12 16.61
N GLU A 182 -14.51 6.33 15.78
CA GLU A 182 -15.37 6.79 14.70
C GLU A 182 -16.62 7.54 15.19
N GLY A 183 -17.10 8.48 14.38
CA GLY A 183 -18.36 9.20 14.65
C GLY A 183 -18.22 10.41 15.57
N GLU A 184 -19.32 10.85 16.15
CA GLU A 184 -19.44 12.10 16.93
C GLU A 184 -19.11 11.89 18.41
N LEU A 185 -18.38 12.83 19.01
CA LEU A 185 -18.01 12.82 20.42
C LEU A 185 -19.10 13.46 21.29
N ALA A 186 -19.56 12.73 22.30
CA ALA A 186 -20.25 13.26 23.46
C ALA A 186 -19.42 12.98 24.72
N LYS A 187 -19.06 14.04 25.46
CA LYS A 187 -18.48 13.89 26.81
C LYS A 187 -19.60 13.56 27.77
N LEU A 188 -19.43 12.48 28.54
CA LEU A 188 -20.37 12.08 29.57
C LEU A 188 -19.90 12.53 30.96
N PRO A 189 -20.80 12.60 31.95
CA PRO A 189 -20.38 12.75 33.34
C PRO A 189 -19.38 11.66 33.75
N PRO A 190 -18.49 11.92 34.72
CA PRO A 190 -17.60 10.91 35.28
C PRO A 190 -18.36 9.64 35.67
N ALA A 191 -17.68 8.48 35.62
CA ALA A 191 -18.29 7.23 36.06
C ALA A 191 -18.82 7.34 37.49
N SER A 192 -19.99 6.77 37.75
CA SER A 192 -20.72 6.89 39.02
C SER A 192 -19.96 6.34 40.24
N ASN A 193 -18.89 5.57 40.01
CA ASN A 193 -17.95 5.05 41.01
C ASN A 193 -16.68 5.93 41.18
N GLY A 194 -16.59 7.09 40.52
CA GLY A 194 -15.47 8.03 40.62
C GLY A 194 -14.17 7.61 39.92
N SER A 195 -14.17 6.54 39.12
CA SER A 195 -12.93 5.87 38.69
C SER A 195 -12.37 6.30 37.32
N GLY A 196 -12.83 7.40 36.71
CA GLY A 196 -12.28 7.82 35.41
C GLY A 196 -13.08 8.82 34.58
N VAL A 197 -12.54 9.12 33.40
CA VAL A 197 -13.16 9.94 32.34
C VAL A 197 -14.04 9.04 31.46
N GLN A 198 -15.24 9.50 31.14
CA GLN A 198 -16.13 8.81 30.20
C GLN A 198 -16.33 9.60 28.91
N ASN A 199 -16.08 8.93 27.78
CA ASN A 199 -16.37 9.45 26.44
C ASN A 199 -17.35 8.51 25.73
N ARG A 200 -18.26 9.09 24.95
CA ARG A 200 -19.17 8.35 24.07
C ARG A 200 -18.93 8.78 22.63
N TRP A 201 -18.72 7.80 21.76
CA TRP A 201 -18.54 7.95 20.32
C TRP A 201 -19.74 7.32 19.62
N LYS A 202 -20.44 8.10 18.79
CA LYS A 202 -21.64 7.62 18.10
C LYS A 202 -21.53 7.81 16.60
N SER A 203 -21.68 6.74 15.83
CA SER A 203 -21.85 6.79 14.38
C SER A 203 -23.22 6.27 13.98
N THR A 204 -24.02 7.13 13.36
CA THR A 204 -25.27 6.73 12.70
C THR A 204 -25.04 6.23 11.28
N LYS A 205 -23.88 6.53 10.70
CA LYS A 205 -23.44 5.98 9.43
C LYS A 205 -22.89 4.57 9.64
N PRO A 206 -23.18 3.64 8.73
CA PRO A 206 -22.74 2.27 8.91
C PRO A 206 -21.21 2.20 8.70
N LEU A 207 -20.52 1.49 9.58
CA LEU A 207 -19.07 1.29 9.58
C LEU A 207 -18.74 -0.20 9.45
N ARG A 208 -17.60 -0.55 8.83
CA ARG A 208 -17.10 -1.96 8.77
C ARG A 208 -16.56 -2.44 10.12
N GLY A 209 -16.19 -1.52 11.00
CA GLY A 209 -15.65 -1.82 12.31
C GLY A 209 -15.34 -0.54 13.08
N LEU A 210 -14.92 -0.68 14.34
CA LEU A 210 -14.49 0.42 15.20
C LEU A 210 -13.01 0.32 15.54
N ASP A 211 -12.28 1.41 15.31
CA ASP A 211 -10.94 1.62 15.81
C ASP A 211 -10.98 2.45 17.11
N LEU A 212 -10.14 2.10 18.08
CA LEU A 212 -10.00 2.85 19.32
C LEU A 212 -8.54 3.25 19.56
N VAL A 213 -8.32 4.55 19.69
CA VAL A 213 -7.04 5.14 20.08
C VAL A 213 -7.20 5.81 21.43
N VAL A 214 -6.27 5.56 22.35
CA VAL A 214 -6.23 6.17 23.69
C VAL A 214 -4.85 6.75 23.93
N GLY A 215 -4.80 7.99 24.43
CA GLY A 215 -3.54 8.67 24.71
C GLY A 215 -3.71 9.91 25.59
N ARG A 216 -2.58 10.47 26.04
CA ARG A 216 -2.52 11.70 26.82
C ARG A 216 -2.42 12.92 25.89
N TYR A 217 -3.54 13.24 25.27
CA TYR A 217 -3.61 14.28 24.24
C TYR A 217 -3.92 15.67 24.80
N ILE A 218 -3.34 16.68 24.17
CA ILE A 218 -3.88 18.02 24.08
C ILE A 218 -4.79 18.04 22.86
N ALA A 219 -6.08 18.29 23.09
CA ALA A 219 -7.09 18.27 22.04
C ALA A 219 -7.51 19.70 21.66
N GLU A 220 -7.40 20.05 20.39
CA GLU A 220 -8.00 21.27 19.83
C GLU A 220 -9.20 20.91 18.96
N LYS A 221 -10.15 21.85 18.84
CA LYS A 221 -11.36 21.70 18.06
C LYS A 221 -11.66 22.99 17.30
N GLU A 222 -12.04 22.85 16.03
CA GLU A 222 -12.73 23.90 15.29
C GLU A 222 -13.85 23.31 14.44
N THR A 223 -15.01 23.96 14.39
CA THR A 223 -16.12 23.56 13.51
C THR A 223 -16.02 24.31 12.19
N TYR A 224 -15.98 23.58 11.07
CA TYR A 224 -15.89 24.13 9.73
C TYR A 224 -17.02 23.59 8.84
N LYS A 225 -17.89 24.48 8.35
CA LYS A 225 -19.05 24.13 7.49
C LYS A 225 -19.91 22.97 8.04
N GLY A 226 -20.11 22.95 9.37
CA GLY A 226 -20.91 21.92 10.05
C GLY A 226 -20.17 20.63 10.35
N ILE A 227 -18.86 20.54 10.06
CA ILE A 227 -17.99 19.40 10.39
C ILE A 227 -17.09 19.81 11.56
N ASP A 228 -17.07 19.01 12.62
CA ASP A 228 -16.12 19.21 13.71
C ASP A 228 -14.73 18.67 13.34
N ILE A 229 -13.73 19.53 13.33
CA ILE A 229 -12.33 19.16 13.09
C ILE A 229 -11.58 19.14 14.41
N TYR A 230 -10.91 18.03 14.71
CA TYR A 230 -10.10 17.87 15.91
C TYR A 230 -8.64 17.58 15.59
N THR A 231 -7.74 18.01 16.47
CA THR A 231 -6.40 17.44 16.59
C THR A 231 -6.25 16.84 17.98
N TYR A 232 -5.60 15.68 18.06
CA TYR A 232 -5.27 15.00 19.31
C TYR A 232 -3.77 14.72 19.31
N PHE A 233 -2.99 15.68 19.81
CA PHE A 233 -1.53 15.64 19.77
C PHE A 233 -0.95 15.51 21.18
N PHE A 234 0.20 14.85 21.30
CA PHE A 234 0.93 14.83 22.55
C PHE A 234 1.46 16.23 22.85
N LYS A 235 1.65 16.53 24.15
CA LYS A 235 2.05 17.87 24.61
C LYS A 235 3.32 18.42 23.96
N LYS A 236 4.18 17.57 23.43
CA LYS A 236 5.44 17.94 22.75
C LYS A 236 5.23 18.46 21.31
N ASP A 237 4.07 18.21 20.72
CA ASP A 237 3.75 18.48 19.31
C ASP A 237 2.42 19.24 19.15
N ASP A 238 1.81 19.70 20.25
CA ASP A 238 0.48 20.35 20.25
C ASP A 238 0.46 21.66 19.47
N GLU A 239 1.59 22.36 19.37
CA GLU A 239 1.77 23.55 18.53
C GLU A 239 1.49 23.31 17.03
N LEU A 240 1.52 22.05 16.56
CA LEU A 240 1.16 21.71 15.18
C LEU A 240 -0.35 21.74 14.92
N SER A 241 -1.19 21.83 15.96
CA SER A 241 -2.64 21.70 15.84
C SER A 241 -3.25 22.66 14.83
N ARG A 242 -2.89 23.95 14.91
CA ARG A 242 -3.44 24.96 14.01
C ARG A 242 -3.13 24.67 12.54
N LEU A 243 -1.90 24.26 12.24
CA LEU A 243 -1.48 23.89 10.89
C LEU A 243 -2.33 22.74 10.34
N TYR A 244 -2.49 21.67 11.12
CA TYR A 244 -3.26 20.49 10.70
C TYR A 244 -4.76 20.77 10.57
N ILE A 245 -5.33 21.62 11.42
CA ILE A 245 -6.72 22.07 11.30
C ILE A 245 -6.93 22.81 9.96
N GLU A 246 -6.07 23.77 9.63
CA GLU A 246 -6.19 24.53 8.38
C GLU A 246 -6.03 23.66 7.15
N LYS A 247 -5.06 22.73 7.16
CA LYS A 247 -4.87 21.78 6.06
C LYS A 247 -6.07 20.85 5.91
N THR A 248 -6.63 20.37 7.02
CA THR A 248 -7.84 19.54 7.00
C THR A 248 -9.02 20.27 6.35
N LYS A 249 -9.26 21.55 6.68
CA LYS A 249 -10.33 22.36 6.04
C LYS A 249 -10.14 22.43 4.53
N ALA A 250 -8.91 22.72 4.08
CA ALA A 250 -8.60 22.82 2.66
C ALA A 250 -8.84 21.51 1.91
N TYR A 251 -8.46 20.37 2.52
CA TYR A 251 -8.71 19.05 1.93
C TYR A 251 -10.19 18.67 1.92
N LEU A 252 -10.93 18.96 2.98
CA LEU A 252 -12.38 18.75 3.00
C LEU A 252 -13.06 19.53 1.86
N ASP A 253 -12.69 20.80 1.65
CA ASP A 253 -13.22 21.59 0.53
C ASP A 253 -12.84 21.02 -0.84
N PHE A 254 -11.59 20.59 -1.01
CA PHE A 254 -11.12 19.99 -2.25
C PHE A 254 -11.89 18.72 -2.61
N TYR A 255 -12.01 17.77 -1.66
CA TYR A 255 -12.71 16.51 -1.91
C TYR A 255 -14.23 16.66 -1.98
N ASN A 256 -14.82 17.61 -1.25
CA ASN A 256 -16.22 17.99 -1.42
C ASN A 256 -16.51 18.44 -2.86
N GLY A 257 -15.63 19.26 -3.44
CA GLY A 257 -15.76 19.71 -4.83
C GLY A 257 -15.54 18.60 -5.86
N LEU A 258 -14.61 17.69 -5.56
CA LEU A 258 -14.20 16.60 -6.46
C LEU A 258 -15.20 15.44 -6.50
N ALA A 259 -15.56 14.88 -5.35
CA ALA A 259 -16.32 13.62 -5.24
C ALA A 259 -17.74 13.82 -4.69
N GLY A 260 -17.97 14.85 -3.88
CA GLY A 260 -19.26 15.14 -3.25
C GLY A 260 -19.14 15.30 -1.73
N THR A 261 -20.25 15.57 -1.05
CA THR A 261 -20.25 15.96 0.36
C THR A 261 -19.61 14.93 1.28
N TYR A 262 -18.78 15.42 2.20
CA TYR A 262 -18.14 14.66 3.26
C TYR A 262 -19.19 13.90 4.10
N PRO A 263 -19.01 12.58 4.30
CA PRO A 263 -20.09 11.73 4.83
C PRO A 263 -20.29 11.78 6.35
N PHE A 264 -19.32 12.31 7.11
CA PHE A 264 -19.29 12.24 8.58
C PHE A 264 -19.44 13.61 9.23
N GLY A 265 -19.90 13.65 10.49
CA GLY A 265 -20.02 14.89 11.28
C GLY A 265 -18.70 15.42 11.85
N LYS A 266 -17.63 14.61 11.81
CA LYS A 266 -16.30 14.98 12.33
C LYS A 266 -15.17 14.47 11.44
N PHE A 267 -14.03 15.16 11.46
CA PHE A 267 -12.73 14.58 11.13
C PHE A 267 -11.68 14.88 12.22
N ALA A 268 -10.84 13.91 12.61
CA ALA A 268 -9.76 14.14 13.57
C ALA A 268 -8.38 13.73 13.02
N VAL A 269 -7.35 14.49 13.37
CA VAL A 269 -5.94 14.09 13.18
C VAL A 269 -5.39 13.66 14.53
N VAL A 270 -5.01 12.39 14.66
CA VAL A 270 -4.59 11.79 15.92
C VAL A 270 -3.12 11.40 15.84
N GLU A 271 -2.33 11.84 16.82
CA GLU A 271 -0.94 11.44 16.93
C GLU A 271 -0.83 10.04 17.57
N SER A 272 0.00 9.19 16.97
CA SER A 272 0.29 7.84 17.44
C SER A 272 1.66 7.75 18.10
N PHE A 273 1.74 7.00 19.20
CA PHE A 273 3.00 6.61 19.83
C PHE A 273 3.78 5.56 19.01
N LEU A 274 3.13 4.93 18.02
CA LEU A 274 3.75 4.04 17.03
C LEU A 274 3.92 4.77 15.69
N PRO A 275 4.92 4.39 14.87
CA PRO A 275 5.06 4.94 13.53
C PRO A 275 3.97 4.37 12.61
N THR A 276 2.80 5.01 12.60
CA THR A 276 1.63 4.62 11.81
C THR A 276 1.29 5.67 10.76
N GLY A 277 0.50 5.26 9.76
CA GLY A 277 -0.16 6.13 8.79
C GLY A 277 -1.41 5.43 8.30
N TYR A 278 -2.56 5.74 8.92
CA TYR A 278 -3.83 5.09 8.65
C TYR A 278 -4.95 6.13 8.47
N GLY A 279 -5.76 5.96 7.44
CA GLY A 279 -6.97 6.74 7.17
C GLY A 279 -8.20 5.95 7.58
N MET A 280 -8.79 6.31 8.73
CA MET A 280 -9.97 5.67 9.30
C MET A 280 -11.24 6.47 8.97
N PRO A 281 -12.44 5.89 9.09
CA PRO A 281 -13.67 6.65 8.95
C PRO A 281 -13.70 7.79 9.99
N SER A 282 -13.80 9.05 9.56
CA SER A 282 -13.84 10.23 10.44
C SER A 282 -12.56 10.58 11.23
N PHE A 283 -11.43 9.92 11.02
CA PHE A 283 -10.13 10.37 11.56
C PHE A 283 -8.92 9.72 10.88
N THR A 284 -7.73 10.23 11.15
CA THR A 284 -6.45 9.60 10.74
C THR A 284 -5.51 9.45 11.92
N LEU A 285 -4.69 8.40 11.89
CA LEU A 285 -3.70 8.07 12.92
C LEU A 285 -2.27 8.14 12.36
N LEU A 286 -1.52 9.17 12.75
CA LEU A 286 -0.18 9.47 12.25
C LEU A 286 0.87 9.39 13.36
N GLY A 287 1.97 8.68 13.15
CA GLY A 287 3.03 8.55 14.17
C GLY A 287 3.74 9.86 14.53
N SER A 288 4.18 10.03 15.78
CA SER A 288 4.89 11.23 16.25
C SER A 288 6.04 11.68 15.34
N SER A 289 6.87 10.73 14.87
CA SER A 289 8.00 11.04 13.99
C SER A 289 7.54 11.50 12.60
N VAL A 290 6.35 11.10 12.17
CA VAL A 290 5.74 11.43 10.88
C VAL A 290 5.13 12.82 10.94
N ILE A 291 4.32 13.15 11.96
CA ILE A 291 3.60 14.44 12.00
C ILE A 291 4.52 15.67 11.99
N ARG A 292 5.76 15.49 12.46
CA ARG A 292 6.78 16.56 12.51
C ARG A 292 7.44 16.83 11.16
N LEU A 293 7.26 15.94 10.18
CA LEU A 293 7.86 16.11 8.86
C LEU A 293 7.09 17.18 8.08
N PRO A 294 7.75 18.24 7.60
CA PRO A 294 7.07 19.43 7.07
C PRO A 294 6.24 19.18 5.81
N PHE A 295 6.47 18.07 5.09
CA PHE A 295 5.72 17.72 3.88
C PHE A 295 4.44 16.93 4.17
N ILE A 296 4.30 16.31 5.36
CA ILE A 296 3.15 15.46 5.69
C ILE A 296 1.81 16.19 5.63
N PRO A 297 1.69 17.44 6.13
CA PRO A 297 0.46 18.20 5.99
C PRO A 297 0.07 18.53 4.54
N ASP A 298 1.01 18.45 3.59
CA ASP A 298 0.82 18.76 2.17
C ASP A 298 0.72 17.53 1.27
N THR A 299 0.99 16.33 1.81
CA THR A 299 0.94 15.06 1.07
C THR A 299 0.03 14.06 1.77
N SER A 300 0.56 13.38 2.79
CA SER A 300 -0.08 12.21 3.40
C SER A 300 -1.37 12.57 4.11
N LEU A 301 -1.49 13.74 4.74
CA LEU A 301 -2.74 14.16 5.36
C LEU A 301 -3.89 14.20 4.35
N GLY A 302 -3.66 14.74 3.16
CA GLY A 302 -4.66 14.76 2.09
C GLY A 302 -5.06 13.35 1.66
N HIS A 303 -4.07 12.47 1.49
CA HIS A 303 -4.27 11.05 1.16
C HIS A 303 -5.17 10.35 2.18
N GLU A 304 -4.88 10.48 3.48
CA GLU A 304 -5.68 9.86 4.53
C GLU A 304 -7.10 10.46 4.62
N ILE A 305 -7.26 11.75 4.31
CA ILE A 305 -8.59 12.38 4.23
C ILE A 305 -9.38 11.83 3.03
N ALA A 306 -8.76 11.63 1.86
CA ALA A 306 -9.41 11.08 0.67
C ALA A 306 -10.05 9.69 0.94
N HIS A 307 -9.45 8.87 1.81
CA HIS A 307 -10.02 7.58 2.19
C HIS A 307 -11.43 7.67 2.80
N ASN A 308 -11.83 8.84 3.32
CA ASN A 308 -13.20 9.04 3.80
C ASN A 308 -14.25 8.91 2.70
N TRP A 309 -13.90 9.14 1.43
CA TRP A 309 -14.73 8.81 0.27
C TRP A 309 -14.42 7.40 -0.22
N TRP A 310 -13.14 7.06 -0.34
CA TRP A 310 -12.64 5.84 -0.98
C TRP A 310 -12.14 4.81 0.04
N GLY A 311 -12.91 3.74 0.26
CA GLY A 311 -12.60 2.69 1.21
C GLY A 311 -13.37 2.81 2.53
N ASN A 312 -13.56 4.02 3.07
CA ASN A 312 -14.24 4.22 4.37
C ASN A 312 -15.73 4.56 4.25
N SER A 313 -16.17 5.10 3.11
CA SER A 313 -17.61 5.31 2.84
C SER A 313 -18.08 4.46 1.69
N VAL A 314 -17.32 4.38 0.60
CA VAL A 314 -17.55 3.34 -0.41
C VAL A 314 -16.63 2.18 -0.07
N PHE A 315 -17.22 1.08 0.40
CA PHE A 315 -16.45 -0.09 0.85
C PHE A 315 -15.93 -0.87 -0.34
N VAL A 316 -14.74 -1.45 -0.20
CA VAL A 316 -14.18 -2.33 -1.21
C VAL A 316 -14.90 -3.68 -1.18
N ASP A 317 -15.32 -4.16 -2.35
CA ASP A 317 -15.64 -5.57 -2.54
C ASP A 317 -14.36 -6.37 -2.80
N GLU A 318 -13.81 -6.93 -1.73
CA GLU A 318 -12.51 -7.63 -1.74
C GLU A 318 -12.48 -8.83 -2.69
N ALA A 319 -13.63 -9.46 -2.97
CA ALA A 319 -13.73 -10.56 -3.91
C ALA A 319 -13.48 -10.14 -5.37
N ASN A 320 -13.62 -8.85 -5.68
CA ASN A 320 -13.52 -8.30 -7.04
C ASN A 320 -12.42 -7.24 -7.19
N GLY A 321 -11.47 -7.22 -6.26
CA GLY A 321 -10.26 -6.42 -6.34
C GLY A 321 -10.37 -5.06 -5.64
N ASN A 322 -9.28 -4.68 -5.00
CA ASN A 322 -9.15 -3.46 -4.22
C ASN A 322 -8.75 -2.27 -5.11
N TRP A 323 -9.68 -1.32 -5.24
CA TRP A 323 -9.50 -0.11 -6.03
C TRP A 323 -9.20 1.13 -5.17
N SER A 324 -9.36 1.06 -3.84
CA SER A 324 -9.35 2.25 -2.97
C SER A 324 -8.01 2.96 -2.99
N GLU A 325 -6.91 2.23 -2.88
CA GLU A 325 -5.57 2.82 -2.89
C GLU A 325 -5.25 3.52 -4.22
N ALA A 326 -5.70 2.95 -5.33
CA ALA A 326 -5.45 3.50 -6.66
C ALA A 326 -6.18 4.84 -6.85
N ILE A 327 -7.47 4.90 -6.51
CA ILE A 327 -8.26 6.13 -6.65
C ILE A 327 -7.86 7.19 -5.62
N THR A 328 -7.51 6.79 -4.39
CA THR A 328 -6.98 7.70 -3.36
C THR A 328 -5.66 8.29 -3.81
N THR A 329 -4.68 7.46 -4.21
CA THR A 329 -3.39 7.94 -4.71
C THR A 329 -3.53 8.84 -5.94
N TYR A 330 -4.49 8.55 -6.83
CA TYR A 330 -4.76 9.41 -7.97
C TYR A 330 -5.32 10.77 -7.54
N THR A 331 -6.37 10.77 -6.72
CA THR A 331 -7.08 12.00 -6.33
C THR A 331 -6.33 12.83 -5.28
N ALA A 332 -5.48 12.21 -4.47
CA ALA A 332 -4.62 12.88 -3.50
C ALA A 332 -3.26 13.19 -4.12
N ASP A 333 -2.47 12.19 -4.52
CA ASP A 333 -1.05 12.44 -4.77
C ASP A 333 -0.79 12.93 -6.21
N TYR A 334 -1.44 12.32 -7.21
CA TYR A 334 -1.25 12.73 -8.60
C TYR A 334 -1.81 14.13 -8.86
N LEU A 335 -3.05 14.42 -8.41
CA LEU A 335 -3.63 15.76 -8.59
C LEU A 335 -2.84 16.85 -7.86
N TYR A 336 -2.18 16.55 -6.73
CA TYR A 336 -1.28 17.52 -6.08
C TYR A 336 -0.01 17.74 -6.89
N ALA A 337 0.58 16.69 -7.45
CA ALA A 337 1.72 16.82 -8.35
C ALA A 337 1.35 17.64 -9.60
N GLU A 338 0.20 17.37 -10.20
CA GLU A 338 -0.33 18.15 -11.33
C GLU A 338 -0.53 19.62 -10.98
N LYS A 339 -1.09 19.91 -9.80
CA LYS A 339 -1.27 21.28 -9.32
C LYS A 339 0.05 22.03 -9.12
N LYS A 340 1.14 21.33 -8.77
CA LYS A 340 2.49 21.93 -8.64
C LYS A 340 3.07 22.28 -10.00
N GLY A 341 2.86 21.43 -11.00
CA GLY A 341 3.24 21.72 -12.38
C GLY A 341 3.38 20.49 -13.26
N ALA A 342 3.54 20.73 -14.55
CA ALA A 342 3.65 19.66 -15.55
C ALA A 342 4.86 18.73 -15.32
N ASN A 343 5.97 19.26 -14.81
CA ASN A 343 7.16 18.46 -14.50
C ASN A 343 6.93 17.53 -13.32
N ASP A 344 6.35 18.02 -12.22
CA ASP A 344 5.96 17.18 -11.08
C ASP A 344 4.95 16.11 -11.50
N ALA A 345 3.98 16.45 -12.35
CA ALA A 345 3.02 15.48 -12.88
C ALA A 345 3.70 14.38 -13.71
N ARG A 346 4.64 14.76 -14.58
CA ARG A 346 5.44 13.82 -15.38
C ARG A 346 6.29 12.92 -14.49
N ASP A 347 7.03 13.50 -13.54
CA ASP A 347 7.92 12.79 -12.65
C ASP A 347 7.15 11.83 -11.74
N PHE A 348 5.96 12.22 -11.29
CA PHE A 348 5.05 11.32 -10.58
C PHE A 348 4.72 10.09 -11.42
N ARG A 349 4.26 10.26 -12.68
CA ARG A 349 3.93 9.13 -13.55
C ARG A 349 5.15 8.25 -13.82
N LEU A 350 6.30 8.86 -14.10
CA LEU A 350 7.56 8.15 -14.26
C LEU A 350 7.91 7.31 -13.01
N SER A 351 7.74 7.87 -11.81
CA SER A 351 7.97 7.14 -10.57
C SER A 351 7.06 5.91 -10.43
N LYS A 352 5.80 5.99 -10.88
CA LYS A 352 4.89 4.85 -10.89
C LYS A 352 5.35 3.77 -11.87
N LEU A 353 5.73 4.15 -13.09
CA LEU A 353 6.24 3.19 -14.07
C LEU A 353 7.52 2.49 -13.58
N ARG A 354 8.45 3.26 -12.97
CA ARG A 354 9.67 2.73 -12.36
C ARG A 354 9.37 1.79 -11.18
N GLY A 355 8.49 2.20 -10.27
CA GLY A 355 8.08 1.38 -9.15
C GLY A 355 7.41 0.08 -9.59
N TYR A 356 6.59 0.11 -10.66
CA TYR A 356 6.02 -1.11 -11.22
C TYR A 356 7.11 -2.03 -11.80
N LYS A 357 8.00 -1.48 -12.63
CA LYS A 357 9.10 -2.23 -13.25
C LYS A 357 10.00 -2.90 -12.22
N ASN A 358 10.31 -2.20 -11.12
CA ASN A 358 11.20 -2.71 -10.08
C ASN A 358 10.53 -3.81 -9.26
N PHE A 359 9.29 -3.62 -8.81
CA PHE A 359 8.73 -4.43 -7.71
C PHE A 359 7.63 -5.43 -8.11
N ALA A 360 6.93 -5.22 -9.24
CA ALA A 360 5.84 -6.11 -9.63
C ALA A 360 6.33 -7.53 -9.92
N GLY A 361 7.43 -7.67 -10.68
CA GLY A 361 7.95 -8.97 -11.11
C GLY A 361 6.99 -9.75 -12.02
N GLU A 362 7.35 -10.99 -12.33
CA GLU A 362 6.56 -11.87 -13.23
C GLU A 362 5.30 -12.43 -12.54
N ASP A 363 5.33 -12.59 -11.22
CA ASP A 363 4.21 -13.14 -10.42
C ASP A 363 3.15 -12.08 -10.04
N ALA A 364 3.19 -10.90 -10.66
CA ALA A 364 2.28 -9.81 -10.35
C ALA A 364 0.82 -10.18 -10.69
N VAL A 365 -0.06 -10.06 -9.70
CA VAL A 365 -1.50 -10.25 -9.90
C VAL A 365 -2.09 -9.11 -10.75
N SER A 366 -3.28 -9.34 -11.32
CA SER A 366 -4.05 -8.28 -11.97
C SER A 366 -4.74 -7.40 -10.92
N LEU A 367 -5.23 -6.22 -11.31
CA LEU A 367 -5.97 -5.33 -10.40
C LEU A 367 -7.29 -5.96 -9.92
N LYS A 368 -7.89 -6.83 -10.75
CA LYS A 368 -9.07 -7.63 -10.38
C LYS A 368 -8.81 -8.56 -9.19
N ASN A 369 -7.59 -9.10 -9.09
CA ASN A 369 -7.20 -10.07 -8.06
C ASN A 369 -6.32 -9.43 -6.96
N PHE A 370 -6.13 -8.11 -6.99
CA PHE A 370 -5.35 -7.40 -5.99
C PHE A 370 -6.20 -7.20 -4.73
N SER A 371 -5.77 -7.76 -3.60
CA SER A 371 -6.48 -7.68 -2.31
C SER A 371 -5.91 -6.59 -1.39
N ASP A 372 -4.57 -6.54 -1.28
CA ASP A 372 -3.86 -5.74 -0.29
C ASP A 372 -2.49 -5.27 -0.78
N SER A 373 -1.89 -4.30 -0.09
CA SER A 373 -0.57 -3.73 -0.41
C SER A 373 0.54 -4.14 0.56
N THR A 374 0.41 -5.33 1.17
CA THR A 374 1.32 -5.80 2.23
C THR A 374 2.71 -6.16 1.72
N THR A 375 2.87 -6.53 0.45
CA THR A 375 4.18 -6.87 -0.15
C THR A 375 4.64 -5.77 -1.13
N PRO A 376 5.94 -5.64 -1.43
CA PRO A 376 6.40 -4.74 -2.49
C PRO A 376 5.73 -5.02 -3.85
N THR A 377 5.54 -6.31 -4.18
CA THR A 377 4.89 -6.75 -5.42
C THR A 377 3.43 -6.32 -5.48
N THR A 378 2.62 -6.60 -4.46
CA THR A 378 1.21 -6.22 -4.48
C THR A 378 1.06 -4.71 -4.42
N ARG A 379 1.88 -4.00 -3.63
CA ARG A 379 1.93 -2.52 -3.63
C ARG A 379 2.19 -1.94 -5.01
N ALA A 380 3.08 -2.54 -5.80
CA ALA A 380 3.35 -2.09 -7.16
C ALA A 380 2.11 -2.18 -8.07
N VAL A 381 1.29 -3.20 -7.90
CA VAL A 381 0.02 -3.34 -8.63
C VAL A 381 -0.96 -2.23 -8.23
N GLY A 382 -1.28 -2.10 -6.94
CA GLY A 382 -2.28 -1.13 -6.46
C GLY A 382 -1.87 0.34 -6.61
N TYR A 383 -0.66 0.70 -6.15
CA TYR A 383 -0.22 2.10 -6.06
C TYR A 383 0.51 2.63 -7.30
N ASN A 384 0.93 1.75 -8.20
CA ASN A 384 1.59 2.18 -9.44
C ASN A 384 0.72 1.93 -10.67
N LYS A 385 0.35 0.68 -10.95
CA LYS A 385 -0.52 0.38 -12.10
C LYS A 385 -1.90 1.01 -11.94
N GLY A 386 -2.57 0.79 -10.79
CA GLY A 386 -3.93 1.29 -10.57
C GLY A 386 -4.07 2.81 -10.75
N VAL A 387 -3.10 3.58 -10.26
CA VAL A 387 -3.09 5.05 -10.39
C VAL A 387 -2.95 5.49 -11.84
N MET A 388 -2.10 4.82 -12.60
CA MET A 388 -1.97 5.08 -14.04
C MET A 388 -3.23 4.70 -14.82
N VAL A 389 -4.01 3.70 -14.36
CA VAL A 389 -5.30 3.38 -14.97
C VAL A 389 -6.29 4.53 -14.81
N PHE A 390 -6.40 5.14 -13.62
CA PHE A 390 -7.23 6.33 -13.44
C PHE A 390 -6.72 7.52 -14.27
N HIS A 391 -5.40 7.67 -14.40
CA HIS A 391 -4.80 8.68 -15.27
C HIS A 391 -5.22 8.52 -16.73
N MET A 392 -5.06 7.32 -17.28
CA MET A 392 -5.46 7.01 -18.66
C MET A 392 -6.97 7.14 -18.86
N LEU A 393 -7.78 6.77 -17.86
CA LEU A 393 -9.23 6.94 -17.90
C LEU A 393 -9.61 8.43 -17.99
N ARG A 394 -8.98 9.29 -17.18
CA ARG A 394 -9.17 10.75 -17.27
C ARG A 394 -8.74 11.29 -18.63
N ASN A 395 -7.59 10.86 -19.16
CA ASN A 395 -7.12 11.29 -20.48
C ASN A 395 -8.11 10.89 -21.59
N ALA A 396 -8.71 9.69 -21.52
CA ALA A 396 -9.67 9.20 -22.51
C ALA A 396 -11.04 9.90 -22.44
N LEU A 397 -11.43 10.41 -21.27
CA LEU A 397 -12.76 10.97 -21.02
C LEU A 397 -12.80 12.50 -20.93
N GLY A 398 -11.66 13.12 -20.63
CA GLY A 398 -11.55 14.54 -20.30
C GLY A 398 -11.87 14.84 -18.82
N ASN A 399 -11.42 15.99 -18.35
CA ASN A 399 -11.50 16.40 -16.94
C ASN A 399 -12.93 16.44 -16.38
N GLU A 400 -13.87 17.02 -17.13
CA GLU A 400 -15.25 17.21 -16.68
C GLU A 400 -15.98 15.88 -16.54
N THR A 401 -15.91 15.04 -17.57
CA THR A 401 -16.48 13.69 -17.57
C THR A 401 -15.89 12.83 -16.46
N PHE A 402 -14.57 12.93 -16.24
CA PHE A 402 -13.90 12.17 -15.19
C PHE A 402 -14.40 12.58 -13.79
N ALA A 403 -14.48 13.89 -13.52
CA ALA A 403 -15.04 14.39 -12.27
C ALA A 403 -16.52 14.01 -12.10
N GLY A 404 -17.30 14.01 -13.19
CA GLY A 404 -18.67 13.49 -13.22
C GLY A 404 -18.75 12.01 -12.84
N GLY A 405 -17.84 11.18 -13.36
CA GLY A 405 -17.73 9.76 -13.03
C GLY A 405 -17.42 9.50 -11.56
N LEU A 406 -16.49 10.27 -10.96
CA LEU A 406 -16.20 10.19 -9.53
C LEU A 406 -17.43 10.52 -8.67
N LYS A 407 -18.17 11.58 -9.02
CA LYS A 407 -19.39 12.00 -8.31
C LYS A 407 -20.50 10.97 -8.46
N GLU A 408 -20.72 10.45 -9.67
CA GLU A 408 -21.69 9.40 -9.92
C GLU A 408 -21.34 8.16 -9.09
N PHE A 409 -20.08 7.71 -9.13
CA PHE A 409 -19.60 6.55 -8.36
C PHE A 409 -19.91 6.74 -6.87
N TYR A 410 -19.39 7.80 -6.26
CA TYR A 410 -19.62 8.06 -4.83
C TYR A 410 -21.10 8.16 -4.47
N SER A 411 -21.90 8.90 -5.25
CA SER A 411 -23.33 9.11 -4.94
C SER A 411 -24.17 7.82 -4.98
N LYS A 412 -23.77 6.83 -5.81
CA LYS A 412 -24.51 5.56 -5.96
C LYS A 412 -24.07 4.49 -4.98
N THR A 413 -22.79 4.51 -4.59
CA THR A 413 -22.16 3.43 -3.83
C THR A 413 -21.77 3.80 -2.40
N ALA A 414 -21.93 5.05 -1.97
CA ALA A 414 -21.71 5.43 -0.58
C ALA A 414 -22.49 4.50 0.38
N PHE A 415 -21.77 4.01 1.37
CA PHE A 415 -22.16 3.03 2.38
C PHE A 415 -22.54 1.64 1.85
N LYS A 416 -21.97 1.25 0.70
CA LYS A 416 -22.10 -0.09 0.10
C LYS A 416 -20.74 -0.62 -0.30
N LYS A 417 -20.64 -1.94 -0.45
CA LYS A 417 -19.51 -2.59 -1.14
C LYS A 417 -19.59 -2.27 -2.63
N ALA A 418 -18.44 -1.96 -3.23
CA ALA A 418 -18.30 -1.64 -4.64
C ALA A 418 -17.05 -2.31 -5.22
N SER A 419 -17.17 -2.70 -6.48
CA SER A 419 -16.15 -3.36 -7.29
C SER A 419 -15.63 -2.44 -8.40
N TRP A 420 -14.63 -2.90 -9.16
CA TRP A 420 -14.23 -2.24 -10.40
C TRP A 420 -15.36 -2.12 -11.43
N GLN A 421 -16.34 -3.04 -11.43
CA GLN A 421 -17.50 -2.97 -12.32
C GLN A 421 -18.43 -1.79 -11.98
N ASP A 422 -18.57 -1.46 -10.70
CA ASP A 422 -19.34 -0.30 -10.26
C ASP A 422 -18.67 1.01 -10.67
N ILE A 423 -17.34 1.05 -10.62
CA ILE A 423 -16.54 2.15 -11.15
C ILE A 423 -16.77 2.27 -12.65
N GLN A 424 -16.61 1.19 -13.42
CA GLN A 424 -16.88 1.18 -14.86
C GLN A 424 -18.25 1.75 -15.16
N THR A 425 -19.30 1.23 -14.52
CA THR A 425 -20.70 1.64 -14.73
C THR A 425 -20.90 3.13 -14.47
N ALA A 426 -20.28 3.68 -13.41
CA ALA A 426 -20.37 5.10 -13.10
C ALA A 426 -19.71 5.98 -14.16
N PHE A 427 -18.54 5.58 -14.68
CA PHE A 427 -17.84 6.33 -15.73
C PHE A 427 -18.49 6.16 -17.11
N GLU A 428 -19.07 5.01 -17.43
CA GLU A 428 -19.88 4.81 -18.65
C GLU A 428 -21.13 5.70 -18.61
N LYS A 429 -21.80 5.77 -17.45
CA LYS A 429 -22.96 6.66 -17.29
C LYS A 429 -22.60 8.14 -17.42
N ALA A 430 -21.46 8.56 -16.85
CA ALA A 430 -21.01 9.94 -16.96
C ALA A 430 -20.57 10.31 -18.38
N SER A 431 -20.00 9.35 -19.14
CA SER A 431 -19.42 9.60 -20.46
C SER A 431 -20.34 9.29 -21.64
N GLY A 432 -21.36 8.43 -21.45
CA GLY A 432 -22.16 7.86 -22.52
C GLY A 432 -21.40 6.90 -23.45
N LYS A 433 -20.18 6.46 -23.06
CA LYS A 433 -19.32 5.56 -23.85
C LYS A 433 -19.30 4.17 -23.24
N ASP A 434 -19.11 3.14 -24.06
CA ASP A 434 -18.76 1.79 -23.60
C ASP A 434 -17.27 1.75 -23.22
N LEU A 435 -16.99 1.38 -21.97
CA LEU A 435 -15.65 1.30 -21.40
C LEU A 435 -15.24 -0.15 -21.11
N THR A 436 -16.04 -1.15 -21.52
CA THR A 436 -15.74 -2.57 -21.32
C THR A 436 -14.34 -2.93 -21.80
N TRP A 437 -13.96 -2.50 -23.02
CA TRP A 437 -12.63 -2.75 -23.57
C TRP A 437 -11.49 -2.23 -22.66
N PHE A 438 -11.69 -1.06 -22.04
CA PHE A 438 -10.70 -0.39 -21.20
C PHE A 438 -10.52 -1.16 -19.89
N PHE A 439 -11.62 -1.47 -19.20
CA PHE A 439 -11.57 -2.16 -17.92
C PHE A 439 -11.10 -3.62 -18.08
N THR A 440 -11.57 -4.34 -19.10
CA THR A 440 -11.08 -5.69 -19.41
C THR A 440 -9.56 -5.69 -19.63
N GLN A 441 -9.04 -4.71 -20.40
CA GLN A 441 -7.61 -4.65 -20.68
C GLN A 441 -6.78 -4.28 -19.44
N TRP A 442 -7.17 -3.24 -18.72
CA TRP A 442 -6.30 -2.65 -17.70
C TRP A 442 -6.49 -3.24 -16.31
N ILE A 443 -7.68 -3.76 -16.00
CA ILE A 443 -8.00 -4.32 -14.68
C ILE A 443 -7.77 -5.83 -14.64
N GLU A 444 -8.19 -6.55 -15.68
CA GLU A 444 -8.17 -8.02 -15.66
C GLU A 444 -6.83 -8.63 -16.10
N ARG A 445 -6.10 -7.97 -17.02
CA ARG A 445 -4.81 -8.48 -17.49
C ARG A 445 -3.69 -8.22 -16.48
N GLN A 446 -2.82 -9.22 -16.33
CA GLN A 446 -1.55 -9.09 -15.61
C GLN A 446 -0.51 -8.34 -16.45
N GLY A 447 0.49 -7.74 -15.80
CA GLY A 447 1.55 -7.03 -16.50
C GLY A 447 1.07 -5.74 -17.19
N GLY A 448 1.74 -5.39 -18.28
CA GLY A 448 1.47 -4.21 -19.10
C GLY A 448 2.26 -4.26 -20.41
N PRO A 449 1.99 -3.35 -21.35
CA PRO A 449 2.66 -3.34 -22.65
C PRO A 449 4.14 -2.97 -22.52
N VAL A 450 4.98 -3.61 -23.33
CA VAL A 450 6.37 -3.20 -23.57
C VAL A 450 6.43 -2.68 -25.00
N ILE A 451 6.87 -1.42 -25.16
CA ILE A 451 6.88 -0.74 -26.45
C ILE A 451 8.32 -0.60 -26.93
N SER A 452 8.56 -0.89 -28.19
CA SER A 452 9.80 -0.53 -28.89
C SER A 452 9.51 0.03 -30.27
N ILE A 453 10.51 0.68 -30.88
CA ILE A 453 10.42 1.23 -32.22
C ILE A 453 11.48 0.61 -33.14
N ASP A 454 11.11 0.44 -34.40
CA ASP A 454 12.04 0.06 -35.46
C ASP A 454 11.68 0.69 -36.80
N GLY A 455 12.54 0.51 -37.81
CA GLY A 455 12.26 0.93 -39.18
C GLY A 455 12.08 2.44 -39.35
N VAL A 456 12.73 3.26 -38.50
CA VAL A 456 12.63 4.71 -38.58
C VAL A 456 13.28 5.19 -39.87
N SER A 457 12.53 5.97 -40.66
CA SER A 457 13.00 6.58 -41.91
C SER A 457 12.45 7.99 -42.06
N LEU A 458 13.26 8.85 -42.69
CA LEU A 458 12.94 10.25 -42.98
C LEU A 458 13.08 10.49 -44.49
N SER A 459 12.01 10.89 -45.15
CA SER A 459 12.04 11.37 -46.54
C SER A 459 11.75 12.87 -46.58
N LYS A 460 12.47 13.61 -47.43
CA LYS A 460 12.15 14.99 -47.78
C LYS A 460 11.15 14.97 -48.92
N GLU A 461 10.03 15.68 -48.76
CA GLU A 461 9.00 15.85 -49.77
C GLU A 461 9.04 17.28 -50.35
N ASP A 462 8.26 17.57 -51.39
CA ASP A 462 8.21 18.89 -52.02
C ASP A 462 7.83 20.03 -51.05
N THR A 463 7.00 19.74 -50.04
CA THR A 463 6.49 20.71 -49.07
C THR A 463 6.73 20.34 -47.60
N GLY A 464 7.73 19.50 -47.31
CA GLY A 464 8.05 19.15 -45.92
C GLY A 464 8.87 17.87 -45.78
N TYR A 465 8.59 17.12 -44.73
CA TYR A 465 9.27 15.89 -44.36
C TYR A 465 8.27 14.81 -43.94
N THR A 466 8.49 13.57 -44.38
CA THR A 466 7.71 12.42 -43.91
C THR A 466 8.57 11.54 -43.03
N VAL A 467 8.13 11.29 -41.81
CA VAL A 467 8.70 10.30 -40.90
C VAL A 467 7.85 9.03 -40.95
N ARG A 468 8.49 7.88 -41.14
CA ARG A 468 7.86 6.55 -41.04
C ARG A 468 8.59 5.69 -40.03
N PHE A 469 7.86 4.95 -39.21
CA PHE A 469 8.42 3.98 -38.27
C PHE A 469 7.37 2.94 -37.88
N ASN A 470 7.82 1.84 -37.28
CA ASN A 470 6.93 0.86 -36.67
C ASN A 470 7.02 0.94 -35.16
N ILE A 471 5.87 0.78 -34.51
CA ILE A 471 5.76 0.54 -33.08
C ILE A 471 5.49 -0.95 -32.88
N ARG A 472 6.35 -1.57 -32.07
CA ARG A 472 6.30 -2.99 -31.72
C ARG A 472 5.77 -3.16 -30.30
N GLU A 473 4.99 -4.21 -30.14
CA GLU A 473 4.41 -4.62 -28.86
C GLU A 473 4.37 -6.15 -28.75
N GLN A 474 4.10 -6.67 -27.55
CA GLN A 474 3.92 -8.10 -27.31
C GLN A 474 2.44 -8.52 -27.51
N LYS A 475 2.19 -9.82 -27.70
CA LYS A 475 0.83 -10.38 -27.74
C LYS A 475 0.35 -10.80 -26.34
N PRO A 476 -0.95 -10.62 -26.00
CA PRO A 476 -1.96 -9.89 -26.77
C PRO A 476 -1.73 -8.37 -26.69
N ALA A 477 -1.84 -7.69 -27.84
CA ALA A 477 -1.59 -6.25 -27.93
C ALA A 477 -2.58 -5.46 -27.06
N TYR A 478 -2.09 -4.36 -26.50
CA TYR A 478 -2.88 -3.37 -25.78
C TYR A 478 -3.39 -2.31 -26.76
N ILE A 479 -4.64 -1.90 -26.57
CA ILE A 479 -5.21 -0.75 -27.26
C ILE A 479 -4.86 0.50 -26.45
N MET A 480 -4.05 1.39 -27.02
CA MET A 480 -3.69 2.66 -26.39
C MET A 480 -3.29 3.73 -27.41
N THR A 481 -3.58 4.99 -27.10
CA THR A 481 -3.09 6.15 -27.86
C THR A 481 -1.82 6.66 -27.21
N VAL A 482 -0.74 6.70 -27.98
CA VAL A 482 0.57 7.15 -27.51
C VAL A 482 0.94 8.48 -28.16
N PRO A 483 1.40 9.48 -27.38
CA PRO A 483 1.89 10.72 -27.95
C PRO A 483 3.27 10.51 -28.56
N VAL A 484 3.52 11.17 -29.68
CA VAL A 484 4.78 11.18 -30.41
C VAL A 484 5.24 12.62 -30.52
N ILE A 485 6.40 12.93 -29.92
CA ILE A 485 6.92 14.29 -29.85
C ILE A 485 8.13 14.38 -30.78
N PHE A 486 8.06 15.34 -31.71
CA PHE A 486 9.15 15.68 -32.60
C PHE A 486 9.77 17.00 -32.15
N VAL A 487 11.08 17.01 -31.90
CA VAL A 487 11.83 18.27 -31.86
C VAL A 487 12.29 18.55 -33.28
N THR A 488 11.90 19.69 -33.84
CA THR A 488 12.27 20.12 -35.20
C THR A 488 13.12 21.39 -35.15
N HIS A 489 13.68 21.80 -36.29
CA HIS A 489 14.38 23.07 -36.40
C HIS A 489 13.49 24.29 -36.08
N SER A 490 12.18 24.15 -36.24
CA SER A 490 11.20 25.24 -35.99
C SER A 490 10.54 25.20 -34.62
N GLY A 491 10.81 24.17 -33.81
CA GLY A 491 10.18 23.96 -32.51
C GLY A 491 9.63 22.54 -32.32
N VAL A 492 8.85 22.37 -31.26
CA VAL A 492 8.30 21.07 -30.85
C VAL A 492 6.93 20.82 -31.50
N ILE A 493 6.78 19.68 -32.18
CA ILE A 493 5.52 19.22 -32.77
C ILE A 493 5.03 18.01 -31.97
N LYS A 494 3.76 18.05 -31.56
CA LYS A 494 3.10 16.91 -30.90
C LYS A 494 2.15 16.22 -31.87
N LYS A 495 2.28 14.91 -31.98
CA LYS A 495 1.38 14.02 -32.73
C LYS A 495 0.94 12.88 -31.83
N GLU A 496 -0.01 12.09 -32.29
CA GLU A 496 -0.48 10.89 -31.59
C GLU A 496 -0.64 9.75 -32.60
N THR A 497 -0.48 8.52 -32.12
CA THR A 497 -0.81 7.32 -32.88
C THR A 497 -1.41 6.26 -31.96
N THR A 498 -2.18 5.34 -32.53
CA THR A 498 -2.83 4.27 -31.79
C THR A 498 -2.10 2.96 -31.99
N ILE A 499 -1.86 2.27 -30.89
CA ILE A 499 -1.40 0.88 -30.85
C ILE A 499 -2.66 0.03 -30.71
N SER A 500 -2.84 -0.95 -31.59
CA SER A 500 -3.98 -1.88 -31.54
C SER A 500 -3.63 -3.32 -31.95
N LYS A 501 -2.37 -3.55 -32.32
CA LYS A 501 -1.82 -4.83 -32.78
C LYS A 501 -0.33 -4.90 -32.45
N GLU A 502 0.28 -6.05 -32.68
CA GLU A 502 1.70 -6.30 -32.42
C GLU A 502 2.65 -5.37 -33.20
N GLU A 503 2.27 -5.00 -34.44
CA GLU A 503 3.04 -4.08 -35.29
C GLU A 503 2.12 -2.97 -35.82
N ASN A 504 2.38 -1.74 -35.41
CA ASN A 504 1.63 -0.56 -35.86
C ASN A 504 2.55 0.34 -36.67
N LYS A 505 2.16 0.64 -37.91
CA LYS A 505 2.91 1.55 -38.78
C LYS A 505 2.44 2.97 -38.52
N ALA A 506 3.38 3.85 -38.21
CA ALA A 506 3.13 5.27 -38.02
C ALA A 506 3.77 6.07 -39.14
N VAL A 507 3.02 7.04 -39.68
CA VAL A 507 3.47 7.95 -40.73
C VAL A 507 3.05 9.36 -40.33
N PHE A 508 4.00 10.29 -40.28
CA PHE A 508 3.74 11.68 -39.96
C PHE A 508 4.39 12.60 -40.97
N GLU A 509 3.61 13.53 -41.49
CA GLU A 509 4.06 14.66 -42.29
C GLU A 509 4.36 15.85 -41.37
N LEU A 510 5.52 16.47 -41.57
CA LEU A 510 6.06 17.56 -40.78
C LEU A 510 6.52 18.70 -41.70
N ASP A 511 6.16 19.93 -41.35
CA ASP A 511 6.54 21.13 -42.11
C ASP A 511 8.01 21.55 -41.88
N SER A 512 8.70 20.92 -40.93
CA SER A 512 10.08 21.22 -40.54
C SER A 512 10.88 19.95 -40.31
N LYS A 513 12.19 20.01 -40.60
CA LYS A 513 13.09 18.86 -40.48
C LYS A 513 13.16 18.41 -39.01
N PRO A 514 12.78 17.15 -38.69
CA PRO A 514 12.91 16.63 -37.34
C PRO A 514 14.39 16.43 -36.98
N LEU A 515 14.70 16.67 -35.71
CA LEU A 515 15.99 16.44 -35.06
C LEU A 515 15.91 15.21 -34.16
N THR A 516 14.85 15.13 -33.36
CA THR A 516 14.57 13.98 -32.50
C THR A 516 13.09 13.61 -32.56
N MET A 517 12.80 12.36 -32.23
CA MET A 517 11.46 11.83 -31.99
C MET A 517 11.48 11.03 -30.70
N GLU A 518 10.46 11.21 -29.86
CA GLU A 518 10.24 10.42 -28.64
C GLU A 518 8.79 9.95 -28.57
N ILE A 519 8.58 8.72 -28.12
CA ILE A 519 7.26 8.12 -27.89
C ILE A 519 6.96 8.13 -26.40
N ASP A 520 5.78 8.65 -26.07
CA ASP A 520 5.27 8.77 -24.70
C ASP A 520 6.24 9.46 -23.72
N PRO A 521 6.86 10.61 -24.07
CA PRO A 521 7.91 11.19 -23.22
C PRO A 521 7.38 11.87 -21.95
N TYR A 522 6.07 12.07 -21.89
CA TYR A 522 5.38 12.56 -20.70
C TYR A 522 4.79 11.41 -19.86
N TYR A 523 5.00 10.15 -20.25
CA TYR A 523 4.53 8.97 -19.54
C TYR A 523 3.02 9.03 -19.29
N GLU A 524 2.24 9.34 -20.33
CA GLU A 524 0.78 9.44 -20.25
C GLU A 524 0.11 8.06 -20.19
N ASN A 525 0.85 7.01 -20.54
CA ASN A 525 0.34 5.64 -20.60
C ASN A 525 1.02 4.75 -19.57
N PHE A 526 0.26 3.78 -19.03
CA PHE A 526 0.87 2.69 -18.30
C PHE A 526 1.58 1.75 -19.27
N ARG A 527 2.89 1.64 -19.13
CA ARG A 527 3.74 0.69 -19.85
C ARG A 527 4.88 0.20 -18.97
N ILE A 528 5.40 -0.97 -19.28
CA ILE A 528 6.59 -1.49 -18.62
C ILE A 528 7.81 -0.84 -19.30
N LEU A 529 8.57 -0.06 -18.53
CA LEU A 529 9.80 0.57 -19.02
C LEU A 529 10.85 -0.48 -19.41
N SER A 530 11.62 -0.16 -20.45
CA SER A 530 12.78 -0.97 -20.84
C SER A 530 13.90 -0.86 -19.80
N SER A 531 14.83 -1.81 -19.78
CA SER A 531 15.97 -1.77 -18.85
C SER A 531 16.90 -0.58 -19.11
N GLU A 532 16.90 -0.05 -20.34
CA GLU A 532 17.68 1.11 -20.77
C GLU A 532 17.09 2.40 -20.18
N GLU A 533 15.76 2.56 -20.22
CA GLU A 533 15.03 3.70 -19.64
C GLU A 533 15.16 3.78 -18.11
N MET A 534 15.36 2.63 -17.46
CA MET A 534 15.54 2.58 -16.02
C MET A 534 16.90 3.13 -15.60
N PRO A 535 16.96 4.14 -14.71
CA PRO A 535 18.21 4.51 -14.08
C PRO A 535 18.66 3.40 -13.11
N PRO A 536 19.97 3.28 -12.83
CA PRO A 536 20.41 2.43 -11.73
C PRO A 536 19.83 2.98 -10.42
N SER A 537 19.29 2.11 -9.58
CA SER A 537 18.64 2.55 -8.34
C SER A 537 18.66 1.44 -7.28
N PHE A 538 18.57 1.82 -6.01
CA PHE A 538 18.43 0.83 -4.94
C PHE A 538 17.16 -0.01 -5.09
N GLY A 539 16.09 0.59 -5.61
CA GLY A 539 14.82 -0.09 -5.90
C GLY A 539 14.96 -1.20 -6.94
N ALA A 540 15.82 -1.03 -7.95
CA ALA A 540 16.11 -2.08 -8.92
C ALA A 540 16.79 -3.31 -8.26
N PHE A 541 17.63 -3.10 -7.24
CA PHE A 541 18.15 -4.21 -6.43
C PHE A 541 17.09 -4.79 -5.49
N PHE A 542 16.39 -3.94 -4.72
CA PHE A 542 15.40 -4.37 -3.74
C PHE A 542 14.23 -5.14 -4.37
N GLY A 543 13.89 -4.83 -5.63
CA GLY A 543 12.86 -5.50 -6.39
C GLY A 543 13.31 -6.79 -7.09
N ASP A 544 14.62 -7.02 -7.23
CA ASP A 544 15.14 -8.27 -7.79
C ASP A 544 15.04 -9.38 -6.74
N LYS A 545 14.06 -10.29 -6.89
CA LYS A 545 13.89 -11.47 -6.03
C LYS A 545 15.12 -12.39 -6.03
N ASN A 546 15.95 -12.29 -7.07
CA ASN A 546 17.20 -13.01 -7.23
C ASN A 546 18.41 -12.15 -6.82
N GLY A 547 18.20 -11.04 -6.11
CA GLY A 547 19.25 -10.19 -5.58
C GLY A 547 20.07 -10.91 -4.50
N VAL A 548 21.37 -10.60 -4.46
CA VAL A 548 22.33 -11.18 -3.50
C VAL A 548 22.97 -10.07 -2.67
N ILE A 549 22.90 -10.18 -1.35
CA ILE A 549 23.66 -9.35 -0.42
C ILE A 549 24.97 -10.07 -0.11
N ILE A 550 26.10 -9.39 -0.28
CA ILE A 550 27.43 -9.98 -0.10
C ILE A 550 28.10 -9.34 1.12
N LEU A 551 28.25 -10.12 2.19
CA LEU A 551 28.96 -9.74 3.40
C LEU A 551 30.45 -10.09 3.30
N PRO A 552 31.34 -9.34 3.98
CA PRO A 552 32.73 -9.73 4.08
C PRO A 552 32.86 -11.01 4.92
N SER A 553 33.86 -11.84 4.60
CA SER A 553 34.19 -13.05 5.36
C SER A 553 34.96 -12.76 6.65
N GLU A 554 35.75 -11.68 6.67
CA GLU A 554 36.52 -11.25 7.84
C GLU A 554 35.58 -10.76 8.95
N LYS A 555 35.77 -11.29 10.17
CA LYS A 555 34.82 -11.12 11.29
C LYS A 555 34.61 -9.66 11.70
N ALA A 556 35.67 -8.89 11.88
CA ALA A 556 35.55 -7.50 12.36
C ALA A 556 34.77 -6.62 11.36
N SER A 557 34.95 -6.88 10.07
CA SER A 557 34.20 -6.22 9.00
C SER A 557 32.77 -6.76 8.91
N ARG A 558 32.57 -8.07 9.05
CA ARG A 558 31.24 -8.72 9.01
C ARG A 558 30.33 -8.23 10.11
N ASP A 559 30.85 -8.11 11.33
CA ASP A 559 30.10 -7.67 12.51
C ASP A 559 29.56 -6.23 12.33
N ARG A 560 30.20 -5.39 11.52
CA ARG A 560 29.68 -4.05 11.18
C ARG A 560 28.40 -4.10 10.33
N TYR A 561 28.29 -5.09 9.45
CA TYR A 561 27.27 -5.09 8.38
C TYR A 561 26.16 -6.14 8.54
N VAL A 562 26.38 -7.18 9.37
CA VAL A 562 25.45 -8.32 9.47
C VAL A 562 24.02 -7.93 9.85
N ALA A 563 23.83 -6.98 10.77
CA ALA A 563 22.51 -6.48 11.15
C ALA A 563 21.84 -5.68 10.01
N SER A 564 22.62 -4.92 9.25
CA SER A 564 22.14 -4.19 8.07
C SER A 564 21.71 -5.15 6.95
N ALA A 565 22.50 -6.19 6.69
CA ALA A 565 22.16 -7.25 5.74
C ALA A 565 20.87 -7.96 6.14
N GLY A 566 20.75 -8.35 7.42
CA GLY A 566 19.56 -9.00 7.95
C GLY A 566 18.31 -8.13 7.84
N LEU A 567 18.42 -6.82 8.07
CA LEU A 567 17.32 -5.88 7.88
C LEU A 567 16.86 -5.82 6.42
N ILE A 568 17.79 -5.59 5.47
CA ILE A 568 17.45 -5.50 4.04
C ILE A 568 16.84 -6.81 3.54
N SER A 569 17.45 -7.95 3.88
CA SER A 569 16.96 -9.28 3.53
C SER A 569 15.56 -9.55 4.12
N LYS A 570 15.31 -9.14 5.37
CA LYS A 570 13.97 -9.28 6.00
C LYS A 570 12.88 -8.52 5.25
N ASP A 571 13.16 -7.29 4.78
CA ASP A 571 12.14 -6.47 4.12
C ASP A 571 11.86 -6.85 2.66
N PHE A 572 12.87 -7.38 1.95
CA PHE A 572 12.82 -7.54 0.50
C PHE A 572 13.19 -8.95 -0.01
N GLY A 573 13.62 -9.86 0.87
CA GLY A 573 13.80 -11.28 0.56
C GLY A 573 15.11 -11.67 -0.14
N GLN A 574 16.11 -10.79 -0.21
CA GLN A 574 17.38 -11.15 -0.86
C GLN A 574 18.17 -12.20 -0.07
N THR A 575 18.90 -13.04 -0.79
CA THR A 575 19.82 -14.03 -0.21
C THR A 575 21.08 -13.35 0.29
N ILE A 576 21.58 -13.76 1.46
CA ILE A 576 22.85 -13.28 2.02
C ILE A 576 23.93 -14.34 1.80
N ILE A 577 25.05 -13.94 1.21
CA ILE A 577 26.25 -14.77 1.07
C ILE A 577 27.47 -14.08 1.69
N SER A 578 28.59 -14.80 1.72
CA SER A 578 29.89 -14.30 2.16
C SER A 578 30.84 -14.14 0.96
N ASP A 579 31.81 -13.23 1.05
CA ASP A 579 32.74 -12.92 -0.04
C ASP A 579 33.81 -14.01 -0.30
N ASP A 580 33.80 -15.11 0.47
CA ASP A 580 34.56 -16.36 0.21
C ASP A 580 33.76 -17.39 -0.60
N ASP A 581 32.52 -17.06 -0.99
CA ASP A 581 31.73 -17.96 -1.82
C ASP A 581 32.46 -18.24 -3.15
N PRO A 582 32.63 -19.52 -3.54
CA PRO A 582 33.34 -19.89 -4.76
C PRO A 582 32.67 -19.36 -6.04
N LEU A 583 31.38 -18.99 -5.98
CA LEU A 583 30.62 -18.43 -7.10
C LEU A 583 30.57 -16.90 -7.11
N LEU A 584 31.35 -16.21 -6.27
CA LEU A 584 31.33 -14.75 -6.12
C LEU A 584 31.38 -13.99 -7.46
N ALA A 585 32.30 -14.36 -8.35
CA ALA A 585 32.46 -13.71 -9.64
C ALA A 585 31.24 -13.91 -10.56
N ASP A 586 30.61 -15.08 -10.49
CA ASP A 586 29.39 -15.36 -11.26
C ASP A 586 28.21 -14.51 -10.76
N TYR A 587 28.04 -14.40 -9.43
CA TYR A 587 27.02 -13.53 -8.84
C TYR A 587 27.16 -12.09 -9.29
N ILE A 588 28.38 -11.52 -9.22
CA ILE A 588 28.64 -10.13 -9.64
C ILE A 588 28.40 -9.96 -11.14
N LYS A 589 28.69 -10.97 -11.96
CA LYS A 589 28.50 -10.89 -13.42
C LYS A 589 27.03 -10.97 -13.83
N ASN A 590 26.24 -11.84 -13.20
CA ASN A 590 24.95 -12.27 -13.72
C ASN A 590 23.73 -11.86 -12.87
N ARG A 591 23.93 -11.38 -11.64
CA ARG A 591 22.84 -11.03 -10.73
C ARG A 591 22.90 -9.56 -10.30
N SER A 592 21.81 -9.11 -9.68
CA SER A 592 21.84 -7.88 -8.91
C SER A 592 22.53 -8.17 -7.58
N VAL A 593 23.52 -7.36 -7.21
CA VAL A 593 24.32 -7.58 -6.00
C VAL A 593 24.36 -6.34 -5.11
N PHE A 594 24.37 -6.54 -3.80
CA PHE A 594 24.56 -5.48 -2.81
C PHE A 594 25.76 -5.83 -1.94
N ILE A 595 26.87 -5.18 -2.22
CA ILE A 595 28.14 -5.38 -1.55
C ILE A 595 28.18 -4.52 -0.29
N LEU A 596 28.37 -5.16 0.86
CA LEU A 596 28.51 -4.50 2.15
C LEU A 596 29.98 -4.39 2.52
N GLY A 597 30.50 -3.17 2.55
CA GLY A 597 31.91 -2.87 2.77
C GLY A 597 32.63 -2.33 1.54
N SER A 598 33.73 -1.61 1.79
CA SER A 598 34.56 -0.96 0.77
C SER A 598 35.72 -1.85 0.29
N ASP A 599 36.56 -1.29 -0.60
CA ASP A 599 37.85 -1.87 -0.99
C ASP A 599 38.68 -2.19 0.28
N GLY A 600 39.23 -3.40 0.36
CA GLY A 600 39.94 -3.90 1.54
C GLY A 600 39.08 -4.47 2.67
N GLU A 601 37.77 -4.16 2.72
CA GLU A 601 36.83 -4.79 3.67
C GLU A 601 36.16 -6.01 3.05
N ASN A 602 35.76 -5.92 1.78
CA ASN A 602 34.98 -6.93 1.08
C ASN A 602 35.58 -7.21 -0.32
N ARG A 603 35.99 -8.46 -0.58
CA ARG A 603 36.60 -8.87 -1.86
C ARG A 603 35.66 -8.71 -3.07
N ALA A 604 34.36 -8.71 -2.82
CA ALA A 604 33.36 -8.44 -3.84
C ALA A 604 33.49 -7.02 -4.39
N PHE A 605 33.88 -6.04 -3.57
CA PHE A 605 34.09 -4.67 -4.01
C PHE A 605 35.19 -4.60 -5.07
N THR A 606 36.33 -5.24 -4.80
CA THR A 606 37.47 -5.28 -5.73
C THR A 606 37.07 -5.92 -7.06
N THR A 607 36.31 -7.02 -7.01
CA THR A 607 35.79 -7.71 -8.21
C THR A 607 34.81 -6.85 -9.00
N ALA A 608 33.97 -6.06 -8.32
CA ALA A 608 32.93 -5.23 -8.95
C ALA A 608 33.39 -3.82 -9.34
N LYS A 609 34.63 -3.42 -9.01
CA LYS A 609 35.14 -2.05 -9.12
C LYS A 609 34.96 -1.43 -10.51
N ALA A 610 35.15 -2.22 -11.57
CA ALA A 610 34.99 -1.78 -12.95
C ALA A 610 33.58 -1.24 -13.28
N HIS A 611 32.54 -1.71 -12.57
CA HIS A 611 31.17 -1.21 -12.76
C HIS A 611 30.98 0.24 -12.29
N PHE A 612 31.84 0.72 -11.40
CA PHE A 612 31.74 2.03 -10.79
C PHE A 612 32.68 3.09 -11.39
N GLU A 613 33.40 2.75 -12.46
CA GLU A 613 34.33 3.67 -13.12
C GLU A 613 33.67 5.02 -13.46
N GLY A 614 34.35 6.11 -13.10
CA GLY A 614 33.86 7.49 -13.26
C GLY A 614 32.76 7.91 -12.28
N ARG A 615 32.20 7.00 -11.47
CA ARG A 615 31.09 7.29 -10.54
C ARG A 615 31.47 7.15 -9.07
N LEU A 616 32.35 6.22 -8.71
CA LEU A 616 32.85 6.03 -7.34
C LEU A 616 34.37 6.01 -7.35
N ILE A 617 35.00 6.88 -6.56
CA ILE A 617 36.43 6.85 -6.30
C ILE A 617 36.63 6.82 -4.80
N THR A 618 37.22 5.76 -4.28
CA THR A 618 37.54 5.60 -2.85
C THR A 618 39.03 5.82 -2.62
N THR A 619 39.37 6.70 -1.70
CA THR A 619 40.73 6.87 -1.18
C THR A 619 40.75 6.52 0.31
N LYS A 620 41.94 6.51 0.91
CA LYS A 620 42.11 6.28 2.35
C LYS A 620 41.30 7.25 3.22
N ASP A 621 41.18 8.51 2.78
CA ASP A 621 40.63 9.59 3.60
C ASP A 621 39.31 10.19 3.07
N SER A 622 38.88 9.79 1.86
CA SER A 622 37.66 10.31 1.25
C SER A 622 36.97 9.33 0.30
N VAL A 623 35.70 9.58 0.01
CA VAL A 623 34.95 8.97 -1.09
C VAL A 623 34.46 10.05 -2.03
N SER A 624 34.66 9.89 -3.33
CA SER A 624 34.07 10.75 -4.36
C SER A 624 32.96 10.01 -5.06
N ILE A 625 31.75 10.58 -5.04
CA ILE A 625 30.59 10.08 -5.76
C ILE A 625 30.21 11.14 -6.80
N ASN A 626 30.24 10.74 -8.07
CA ASN A 626 29.92 11.61 -9.21
C ASN A 626 30.70 12.94 -9.21
N GLY A 627 32.00 12.88 -8.90
CA GLY A 627 32.89 14.03 -8.87
C GLY A 627 32.83 14.87 -7.58
N LYS A 628 31.86 14.65 -6.70
CA LYS A 628 31.78 15.32 -5.40
C LYS A 628 32.46 14.50 -4.31
N VAL A 629 33.37 15.12 -3.56
CA VAL A 629 34.17 14.49 -2.52
C VAL A 629 33.48 14.62 -1.15
N TYR A 630 33.45 13.52 -0.41
CA TYR A 630 32.94 13.39 0.94
C TYR A 630 34.04 12.81 1.85
N GLY A 631 34.05 13.22 3.12
CA GLY A 631 34.88 12.57 4.13
C GLY A 631 34.36 11.18 4.51
N HIS A 632 35.13 10.46 5.33
CA HIS A 632 34.75 9.15 5.88
C HIS A 632 33.94 9.23 7.19
N ASP A 633 33.44 10.41 7.56
CA ASP A 633 32.67 10.66 8.78
C ASP A 633 31.22 10.10 8.72
N GLY A 634 30.83 9.54 7.57
CA GLY A 634 29.50 9.03 7.28
C GLY A 634 29.47 7.64 6.63
N ALA A 635 28.26 7.13 6.42
CA ALA A 635 28.01 5.97 5.57
C ALA A 635 27.58 6.44 4.18
N TYR A 636 27.83 5.65 3.14
CA TYR A 636 27.35 5.93 1.80
C TYR A 636 26.83 4.66 1.14
N ALA A 637 25.87 4.83 0.23
CA ALA A 637 25.40 3.81 -0.66
C ALA A 637 25.44 4.33 -2.10
N ILE A 638 25.74 3.45 -3.06
CA ILE A 638 25.68 3.75 -4.49
C ILE A 638 25.20 2.52 -5.26
N ALA A 639 24.39 2.74 -6.29
CA ALA A 639 23.86 1.77 -7.23
C ALA A 639 24.27 2.17 -8.66
N VAL A 640 24.81 1.21 -9.41
CA VAL A 640 25.16 1.36 -10.84
C VAL A 640 24.59 0.19 -11.63
N LYS A 641 24.43 0.38 -12.95
CA LYS A 641 24.04 -0.73 -13.83
C LYS A 641 25.19 -1.74 -13.87
N ASN A 642 24.85 -3.02 -13.88
CA ASN A 642 25.81 -4.06 -14.17
C ASN A 642 26.19 -3.96 -15.65
N SER A 643 27.45 -3.65 -15.96
CA SER A 643 27.93 -3.49 -17.33
C SER A 643 27.92 -4.79 -18.14
N ASN A 644 27.83 -5.96 -17.49
CA ASN A 644 27.66 -7.25 -18.17
C ASN A 644 26.19 -7.55 -18.49
N ASN A 645 25.25 -6.98 -17.74
CA ASN A 645 23.82 -7.19 -17.92
C ASN A 645 23.03 -5.96 -17.43
N LEU A 646 22.56 -5.13 -18.35
CA LEU A 646 21.90 -3.86 -18.02
C LEU A 646 20.56 -4.01 -17.26
N ALA A 647 19.99 -5.22 -17.20
CA ALA A 647 18.83 -5.53 -16.37
C ALA A 647 19.19 -5.76 -14.89
N LYS A 648 20.47 -5.84 -14.55
CA LYS A 648 20.98 -6.09 -13.20
C LYS A 648 21.68 -4.87 -12.62
N THR A 649 21.68 -4.78 -11.28
CA THR A 649 22.22 -3.63 -10.54
C THR A 649 23.34 -4.06 -9.60
N VAL A 650 24.43 -3.30 -9.57
CA VAL A 650 25.53 -3.49 -8.61
C VAL A 650 25.47 -2.35 -7.61
N CYS A 651 25.29 -2.69 -6.34
CA CYS A 651 25.21 -1.75 -5.24
C CYS A 651 26.39 -1.93 -4.29
N VAL A 652 26.85 -0.82 -3.69
CA VAL A 652 27.79 -0.81 -2.56
C VAL A 652 27.17 -0.02 -1.41
N PHE A 653 27.30 -0.51 -0.18
CA PHE A 653 27.00 0.23 1.06
C PHE A 653 28.17 0.07 2.03
N ALA A 654 28.81 1.16 2.39
CA ALA A 654 30.02 1.16 3.21
C ALA A 654 30.10 2.38 4.14
N GLY A 655 30.88 2.25 5.21
CA GLY A 655 31.17 3.34 6.15
C GLY A 655 32.47 3.07 6.88
N ILE A 656 33.55 3.74 6.46
CA ILE A 656 34.93 3.38 6.86
C ILE A 656 35.24 3.78 8.32
N ALA A 657 34.42 4.64 8.95
CA ALA A 657 34.59 5.06 10.35
C ALA A 657 33.36 4.77 11.26
N LYS A 658 32.44 3.89 10.83
CA LYS A 658 31.16 3.67 11.52
C LYS A 658 31.07 2.32 12.22
N GLY A 659 30.54 2.33 13.44
CA GLY A 659 30.23 1.11 14.19
C GLY A 659 28.99 0.41 13.64
N ALA A 660 28.76 -0.83 14.08
CA ALA A 660 27.63 -1.65 13.62
C ALA A 660 26.26 -0.96 13.78
N GLN A 661 26.06 -0.24 14.89
CA GLN A 661 24.80 0.46 15.17
C GLN A 661 24.55 1.62 14.21
N GLU A 662 25.57 2.42 13.90
CA GLU A 662 25.43 3.56 12.98
C GLU A 662 25.21 3.10 11.53
N MET A 663 25.85 1.98 11.14
CA MET A 663 25.57 1.33 9.86
C MET A 663 24.14 0.82 9.79
N LEU A 664 23.64 0.19 10.86
CA LEU A 664 22.25 -0.25 10.94
C LEU A 664 21.27 0.93 10.85
N ASP A 665 21.55 2.05 11.52
CA ASP A 665 20.68 3.24 11.46
C ASP A 665 20.67 3.89 10.08
N SER A 666 21.80 3.86 9.38
CA SER A 666 21.90 4.28 7.97
C SER A 666 21.16 3.31 7.06
N ALA A 667 21.27 2.00 7.27
CA ALA A 667 20.53 0.98 6.51
C ALA A 667 19.01 1.10 6.72
N LYS A 668 18.54 1.38 7.94
CA LYS A 668 17.11 1.66 8.22
C LYS A 668 16.57 2.77 7.32
N ARG A 669 17.37 3.82 7.10
CA ARG A 669 17.04 4.98 6.25
C ARG A 669 17.19 4.67 4.76
N LEU A 670 18.21 3.89 4.39
CA LEU A 670 18.50 3.51 3.00
C LEU A 670 17.30 2.90 2.27
N ARG A 671 16.49 2.11 2.98
CA ARG A 671 15.27 1.50 2.45
C ARG A 671 14.23 2.48 1.90
N TYR A 672 14.28 3.77 2.28
CA TYR A 672 13.37 4.81 1.78
C TYR A 672 13.89 5.53 0.53
N PHE A 673 15.09 5.21 0.05
CA PHE A 673 15.70 5.84 -1.11
C PHE A 673 15.67 4.94 -2.35
N SER A 674 14.60 4.17 -2.54
CA SER A 674 14.48 3.20 -3.65
C SER A 674 14.68 3.82 -5.04
N GLU A 675 14.27 5.07 -5.23
CA GLU A 675 14.42 5.77 -6.51
C GLU A 675 15.83 6.36 -6.74
N GLU A 676 16.65 6.44 -5.70
CA GLU A 676 17.97 7.08 -5.78
C GLU A 676 19.03 6.12 -6.29
N SER A 677 20.04 6.66 -6.97
CA SER A 677 21.25 5.93 -7.35
C SER A 677 22.36 6.05 -6.33
N PHE A 678 22.37 7.09 -5.50
CA PHE A 678 23.32 7.21 -4.39
C PHE A 678 22.72 7.97 -3.22
N VAL A 679 23.21 7.66 -2.03
CA VAL A 679 22.90 8.38 -0.79
C VAL A 679 24.16 8.45 0.07
N VAL A 680 24.44 9.62 0.64
CA VAL A 680 25.52 9.86 1.60
C VAL A 680 24.91 10.36 2.91
N PHE A 681 25.16 9.61 3.99
CA PHE A 681 24.69 9.90 5.33
C PHE A 681 25.76 10.67 6.10
N THR A 682 25.76 11.99 5.95
CA THR A 682 26.64 12.91 6.68
C THR A 682 26.03 13.28 8.05
N GLY A 683 26.71 12.95 9.16
CA GLY A 683 26.35 13.37 10.52
C GLY A 683 24.85 13.46 10.87
N ALA A 684 24.47 14.44 11.70
CA ALA A 684 23.07 14.72 12.09
C ALA A 684 22.26 15.46 11.01
N GLY A 685 22.75 15.52 9.77
CA GLY A 685 22.14 16.27 8.67
C GLY A 685 21.12 15.47 7.85
N LYS A 686 20.48 16.17 6.91
CA LYS A 686 19.73 15.53 5.82
C LYS A 686 20.71 14.77 4.92
N PRO A 687 20.45 13.50 4.55
CA PRO A 687 21.30 12.77 3.63
C PRO A 687 21.38 13.49 2.30
N GLU A 688 22.57 13.51 1.71
CA GLU A 688 22.72 13.90 0.33
C GLU A 688 22.38 12.71 -0.57
N LYS A 689 21.65 12.94 -1.66
CA LYS A 689 21.16 11.87 -2.53
C LYS A 689 21.07 12.35 -3.97
N GLY A 690 21.05 11.41 -4.90
CA GLY A 690 20.78 11.73 -6.29
C GLY A 690 20.61 10.49 -7.16
N GLN A 691 20.21 10.76 -8.40
CA GLN A 691 19.93 9.76 -9.41
C GLN A 691 20.86 9.96 -10.62
N PHE A 692 21.46 8.88 -11.11
CA PHE A 692 22.16 8.85 -12.39
C PHE A 692 21.14 8.75 -13.52
N GLY A 693 21.45 9.34 -14.68
CA GLY A 693 20.56 9.30 -15.85
C GLY A 693 20.26 7.87 -16.34
N GLY A 694 19.00 7.63 -16.72
CA GLY A 694 18.61 6.53 -17.61
C GLY A 694 18.57 7.01 -19.06
N SER A 695 18.33 6.11 -20.01
CA SER A 695 18.07 6.50 -21.40
C SER A 695 16.74 7.27 -21.50
N PRO A 696 16.60 8.18 -22.48
CA PRO A 696 15.30 8.79 -22.77
C PRO A 696 14.27 7.72 -23.19
N PRO A 697 12.97 8.07 -23.21
CA PRO A 697 11.90 7.24 -23.75
C PRO A 697 12.22 6.71 -25.17
N PRO A 698 11.54 5.64 -25.65
CA PRO A 698 11.78 5.10 -26.99
C PRO A 698 11.71 6.20 -28.04
N GLY A 699 12.78 6.34 -28.82
CA GLY A 699 12.95 7.52 -29.67
C GLY A 699 14.09 7.37 -30.67
N TYR A 700 14.25 8.37 -31.52
CA TYR A 700 15.24 8.39 -32.59
C TYR A 700 15.85 9.79 -32.76
N VAL A 701 17.13 9.84 -33.10
CA VAL A 701 17.85 11.06 -33.50
C VAL A 701 18.13 10.96 -35.00
N PHE A 702 17.63 11.92 -35.78
CA PHE A 702 17.58 11.88 -37.25
C PHE A 702 18.83 12.39 -37.96
#